data_AF-A0A2G9NHM1-F1
#
_entry.id   AF-A0A2G9NHM1-F1
#
_cell.length_a   1.000
_cell.length_b   1.000
_cell.length_c   1.000
_cell.angle_alpha   90.00
_cell.angle_beta   90.00
_cell.angle_gamma   90.00
#
_symmetry.space_group_name_H-M   'P 1'
#
loop_
_entity.id
_entity.type
_entity.pdbx_description
1 polymer ?
#
loop_
_entity_poly.entity_id
_entity_poly.type
_entity_poly.pdbx_seq_one_letter_code
_entity_poly.pdbx_strand_id
1 'polypeptide(L)'
;MCGIGAIFGNKIEEKDFSIKRSLEVIEHRGYSRYEIKSVDNAVLGTNRLQIVDRQNAMQPVENEDSTIFAILNGEIFNHKEIKKSLTKKGHNFKTDSDTETLVHLWEEYGESMFNKLDSEMFAFVIYDTKKNKVVIARDPYGVKPLYYSQDELGNYHFASEIKQLSQFKAINDVKAFPPGHYMVNWKLKKYHHVPIKKTKDSKSQMVIRIRHLFDEAVKKRVDTDLPVGVFLSGGIDSTAILATAIKYHSKIVAISAGKPDAPDMVVSKRYCEENNIRLVTIEPPTESEMINLIPELVKITESYEPNMIRQSAVYYYLCRFAQENGLKVILCGEGPDELFAGYPEFRKALDDEEIESKISQFIQDLPRTQFQRVDRVSMNFTLEVRVPFFDTKLADYALTIPAKYKVKSVNGKKVTKWILREALKDRLPEYVYNRPKVVLSEGAGYKGNQSIGGLFYDILRKKVSDKEFEQLSVEFADWNLTNKEVAYYFKLFKKYLYTKARFNSIRPTSNSVSSLNDELESKVEILTDAIINFKFCDKKSTQKDEGLSDIKITLANAIKENSSLNFVGYWGVEKANIDEKDIFALSNLRDLKKGLQKIYPNVRVTLVLTDVHGQINKLDKDLIKNYYSTIKGLSYEYGFKTVFLSKLWKSDNIKMSDLKKRKIDLRDKRYSFLKRSSSKHYNGLNKNKGLEIYLAASEADNLVIERNYPNSLFLTYNSDSWSDFLPKLPKIFLWSVAVGSRVKPWHKVN
;
A
#
# COMPACT_ATOMS: atom_id res chain seq x y z
N MET A 1 4.26 -15.73 25.37
CA MET A 1 3.17 -15.02 24.67
C MET A 1 1.82 -15.67 24.88
N CYS A 2 0.80 -14.96 25.34
CA CYS A 2 -0.43 -15.60 25.79
C CYS A 2 -1.67 -14.97 25.17
N GLY A 3 -2.83 -15.58 25.41
CA GLY A 3 -4.12 -14.94 25.25
C GLY A 3 -4.67 -14.52 26.60
N ILE A 4 -4.74 -13.23 26.91
CA ILE A 4 -5.29 -12.73 28.18
C ILE A 4 -6.70 -12.17 28.04
N GLY A 5 -7.47 -12.27 29.11
CA GLY A 5 -8.73 -11.55 29.29
C GLY A 5 -8.99 -11.21 30.77
N ALA A 6 -9.70 -10.11 31.03
CA ALA A 6 -10.11 -9.74 32.38
C ALA A 6 -11.46 -9.00 32.39
N ILE A 7 -12.21 -9.17 33.48
CA ILE A 7 -13.49 -8.50 33.74
C ILE A 7 -13.41 -7.86 35.13
N PHE A 8 -13.85 -6.60 35.26
CA PHE A 8 -13.92 -5.87 36.54
C PHE A 8 -15.27 -5.18 36.69
N GLY A 9 -15.96 -5.41 37.82
CA GLY A 9 -17.20 -4.68 38.17
C GLY A 9 -18.07 -5.39 39.21
N ASN A 10 -19.11 -4.68 39.70
CA ASN A 10 -19.88 -5.08 40.90
C ASN A 10 -20.96 -6.14 40.65
N LYS A 11 -21.24 -6.47 39.38
CA LYS A 11 -22.20 -7.50 38.96
C LYS A 11 -21.52 -8.41 37.94
N ILE A 12 -20.71 -9.35 38.42
CA ILE A 12 -20.08 -10.39 37.57
C ILE A 12 -21.01 -11.61 37.39
N GLU A 13 -22.17 -11.61 38.01
CA GLU A 13 -23.23 -12.53 37.62
C GLU A 13 -23.82 -12.04 36.30
N GLU A 14 -23.67 -12.79 35.20
CA GLU A 14 -24.80 -13.14 34.32
C GLU A 14 -24.47 -14.01 33.08
N LYS A 15 -25.54 -14.66 32.60
CA LYS A 15 -25.63 -15.84 31.73
C LYS A 15 -25.08 -15.71 30.30
N ASP A 16 -24.65 -14.52 29.85
CA ASP A 16 -24.31 -14.25 28.43
C ASP A 16 -22.82 -13.93 28.15
N PHE A 17 -22.04 -13.46 29.14
CA PHE A 17 -20.61 -13.17 29.02
C PHE A 17 -19.83 -13.87 30.14
N SER A 18 -19.05 -14.91 29.81
CA SER A 18 -18.10 -15.50 30.75
C SER A 18 -16.68 -15.29 30.25
N ILE A 19 -15.73 -15.06 31.18
CA ILE A 19 -14.31 -14.99 30.84
C ILE A 19 -13.86 -16.25 30.08
N LYS A 20 -14.46 -17.41 30.40
CA LYS A 20 -14.20 -18.69 29.74
C LYS A 20 -14.56 -18.61 28.25
N ARG A 21 -15.76 -18.13 27.89
CA ARG A 21 -16.19 -17.96 26.49
C ARG A 21 -15.34 -16.94 25.74
N SER A 22 -14.87 -15.89 26.44
CA SER A 22 -13.89 -14.94 25.90
C SER A 22 -12.55 -15.62 25.57
N LEU A 23 -12.06 -16.49 26.46
CA LEU A 23 -10.83 -17.25 26.22
C LEU A 23 -11.01 -18.38 25.18
N GLU A 24 -12.21 -18.96 25.06
CA GLU A 24 -12.51 -20.06 24.11
C GLU A 24 -12.27 -19.62 22.66
N VAL A 25 -12.69 -18.41 22.30
CA VAL A 25 -12.52 -17.88 20.94
C VAL A 25 -11.08 -17.51 20.58
N ILE A 26 -10.18 -17.56 21.56
CA ILE A 26 -8.74 -17.33 21.37
C ILE A 26 -7.89 -18.49 21.91
N GLU A 27 -8.43 -19.71 21.93
CA GLU A 27 -7.68 -20.90 22.37
C GLU A 27 -6.40 -21.11 21.57
N HIS A 28 -6.33 -20.62 20.32
CA HIS A 28 -5.14 -20.67 19.48
C HIS A 28 -3.92 -19.98 20.10
N ARG A 29 -4.13 -19.01 21.01
CA ARG A 29 -3.03 -18.21 21.59
C ARG A 29 -2.22 -18.94 22.68
N GLY A 30 -2.57 -20.16 23.06
CA GLY A 30 -1.84 -20.89 24.10
C GLY A 30 -2.10 -22.40 24.09
N TYR A 31 -1.23 -23.17 24.74
CA TYR A 31 -1.41 -24.61 24.90
C TYR A 31 -2.23 -24.96 26.15
N SER A 32 -2.02 -24.23 27.25
CA SER A 32 -2.89 -24.34 28.43
C SER A 32 -4.22 -23.66 28.11
N ARG A 33 -5.32 -24.38 28.36
CA ARG A 33 -6.68 -23.86 28.17
C ARG A 33 -7.26 -23.40 29.51
N TYR A 34 -7.71 -22.14 29.56
CA TYR A 34 -8.56 -21.59 30.64
C TYR A 34 -7.96 -21.54 32.05
N GLU A 35 -6.71 -21.08 32.19
CA GLU A 35 -6.20 -20.72 33.52
C GLU A 35 -6.94 -19.46 34.00
N ILE A 36 -7.86 -19.58 34.97
CA ILE A 36 -8.79 -18.53 35.41
C ILE A 36 -8.73 -18.37 36.93
N LYS A 37 -8.78 -17.12 37.40
CA LYS A 37 -8.94 -16.77 38.82
C LYS A 37 -10.05 -15.73 38.98
N SER A 38 -11.01 -16.03 39.84
CA SER A 38 -11.98 -15.06 40.35
C SER A 38 -11.54 -14.56 41.72
N VAL A 39 -11.56 -13.25 41.93
CA VAL A 39 -11.19 -12.61 43.19
C VAL A 39 -11.96 -11.30 43.33
N ASP A 40 -12.64 -11.11 44.46
CA ASP A 40 -13.55 -9.99 44.72
C ASP A 40 -14.51 -9.72 43.54
N ASN A 41 -14.46 -8.51 42.99
CA ASN A 41 -15.23 -8.04 41.85
C ASN A 41 -14.45 -8.13 40.53
N ALA A 42 -13.49 -9.06 40.44
CA ALA A 42 -12.65 -9.27 39.27
C ALA A 42 -12.57 -10.74 38.84
N VAL A 43 -12.46 -10.96 37.54
CA VAL A 43 -12.11 -12.27 36.96
C VAL A 43 -11.00 -12.08 35.94
N LEU A 44 -9.89 -12.79 36.13
CA LEU A 44 -8.72 -12.75 35.26
C LEU A 44 -8.52 -14.13 34.65
N GLY A 45 -8.06 -14.20 33.40
CA GLY A 45 -7.72 -15.49 32.82
C GLY A 45 -6.82 -15.43 31.60
N THR A 46 -6.21 -16.59 31.31
CA THR A 46 -5.15 -16.72 30.31
C THR A 46 -5.23 -18.06 29.56
N ASN A 47 -4.98 -18.02 28.25
CA ASN A 47 -4.51 -19.16 27.46
C ASN A 47 -2.98 -19.05 27.34
N ARG A 48 -2.25 -19.91 28.05
CA ARG A 48 -0.80 -19.75 28.24
C ARG A 48 0.00 -20.47 27.15
N LEU A 49 0.91 -19.76 26.48
CA LEU A 49 2.02 -20.37 25.76
C LEU A 49 3.21 -20.48 26.71
N GLN A 50 3.61 -21.71 26.99
CA GLN A 50 4.67 -22.01 27.93
C GLN A 50 6.04 -21.82 27.26
N ILE A 51 6.64 -20.63 27.44
CA ILE A 51 8.00 -20.29 26.98
C ILE A 51 8.98 -20.25 28.17
N VAL A 52 8.75 -19.34 29.12
CA VAL A 52 9.52 -19.16 30.36
C VAL A 52 8.87 -19.97 31.48
N ASP A 53 9.68 -20.64 32.31
CA ASP A 53 9.26 -21.54 33.39
C ASP A 53 8.07 -22.44 33.00
N ARG A 54 8.32 -23.30 32.01
CA ARG A 54 7.25 -24.02 31.30
C ARG A 54 6.44 -24.94 32.21
N GLN A 55 7.11 -25.59 33.16
CA GLN A 55 6.52 -26.63 34.00
C GLN A 55 5.76 -26.06 35.20
N ASN A 56 6.24 -24.97 35.81
CA ASN A 56 5.74 -24.56 37.12
C ASN A 56 4.85 -23.31 37.08
N ALA A 57 5.08 -22.41 36.12
CA ALA A 57 4.36 -21.15 36.12
C ALA A 57 2.91 -21.29 35.63
N MET A 58 2.01 -20.52 36.23
CA MET A 58 0.61 -20.40 35.81
C MET A 58 0.20 -18.93 35.82
N GLN A 59 -0.85 -18.59 35.07
CA GLN A 59 -1.41 -17.25 35.02
C GLN A 59 -2.95 -17.31 35.10
N PRO A 60 -3.62 -16.63 36.04
CA PRO A 60 -3.10 -15.51 36.84
C PRO A 60 -2.09 -15.93 37.92
N VAL A 61 -0.98 -15.20 38.00
CA VAL A 61 0.03 -15.37 39.06
C VAL A 61 -0.31 -14.46 40.24
N GLU A 62 0.09 -14.86 41.44
CA GLU A 62 -0.14 -14.13 42.69
C GLU A 62 1.19 -13.81 43.39
N ASN A 63 1.24 -12.73 44.17
CA ASN A 63 2.35 -12.47 45.08
C ASN A 63 2.32 -13.45 46.29
N GLU A 64 3.26 -13.29 47.22
CA GLU A 64 3.49 -14.21 48.34
C GLU A 64 2.29 -14.34 49.28
N ASP A 65 1.51 -13.28 49.45
CA ASP A 65 0.36 -13.21 50.35
C ASP A 65 -1.00 -13.21 49.62
N SER A 66 -1.00 -13.53 48.32
CA SER A 66 -2.19 -13.65 47.48
C SER A 66 -3.08 -12.40 47.48
N THR A 67 -2.48 -11.21 47.49
CA THR A 67 -3.22 -9.93 47.42
C THR A 67 -3.01 -9.14 46.13
N ILE A 68 -2.02 -9.52 45.32
CA ILE A 68 -1.77 -8.93 44.02
C ILE A 68 -1.75 -10.05 42.97
N PHE A 69 -2.55 -9.89 41.91
CA PHE A 69 -2.70 -10.87 40.84
C PHE A 69 -2.28 -10.26 39.50
N ALA A 70 -1.62 -11.03 38.63
CA ALA A 70 -1.25 -10.56 37.30
C ALA A 70 -1.47 -11.60 36.18
N ILE A 71 -1.82 -11.11 35.00
CA ILE A 71 -1.80 -11.84 33.72
C ILE A 71 -1.00 -11.06 32.69
N LEU A 72 -0.25 -11.76 31.85
CA LEU A 72 0.68 -11.20 30.87
C LEU A 72 0.57 -11.94 29.54
N ASN A 73 0.27 -11.19 28.48
CA ASN A 73 0.59 -11.56 27.12
C ASN A 73 1.86 -10.84 26.69
N GLY A 74 3.00 -11.52 26.73
CA GLY A 74 4.26 -10.91 26.35
C GLY A 74 5.47 -11.63 26.90
N GLU A 75 6.57 -10.89 26.98
CA GLU A 75 7.80 -11.28 27.65
C GLU A 75 8.45 -10.07 28.33
N ILE A 76 8.90 -10.20 29.57
CA ILE A 76 9.72 -9.19 30.25
C ILE A 76 11.19 -9.62 30.19
N PHE A 77 11.99 -9.04 29.30
CA PHE A 77 13.34 -9.56 29.02
C PHE A 77 14.32 -9.42 30.19
N ASN A 78 14.17 -8.37 31.01
CA ASN A 78 15.01 -8.18 32.20
C ASN A 78 14.45 -8.82 33.49
N HIS A 79 13.47 -9.73 33.41
CA HIS A 79 12.84 -10.35 34.58
C HIS A 79 13.86 -10.99 35.54
N LYS A 80 14.91 -11.66 35.04
CA LYS A 80 15.97 -12.27 35.88
C LYS A 80 16.69 -11.22 36.74
N GLU A 81 16.98 -10.05 36.17
CA GLU A 81 17.63 -8.95 36.89
C GLU A 81 16.70 -8.33 37.95
N ILE A 82 15.43 -8.14 37.58
CA ILE A 82 14.42 -7.59 38.47
C ILE A 82 14.16 -8.55 39.64
N LYS A 83 13.98 -9.85 39.37
CA LYS A 83 13.83 -10.90 40.38
C LYS A 83 14.98 -10.86 41.38
N LYS A 84 16.23 -10.86 40.90
CA LYS A 84 17.42 -10.75 41.77
C LYS A 84 17.39 -9.49 42.64
N SER A 85 16.94 -8.36 42.10
CA SER A 85 16.82 -7.10 42.86
C SER A 85 15.70 -7.13 43.90
N LEU A 86 14.55 -7.73 43.58
CA LEU A 86 13.39 -7.79 44.47
C LEU A 86 13.57 -8.84 45.57
N THR A 87 14.20 -9.99 45.28
CA THR A 87 14.56 -10.97 46.32
C THR A 87 15.49 -10.36 47.37
N LYS A 88 16.45 -9.51 46.97
CA LYS A 88 17.30 -8.77 47.92
C LYS A 88 16.53 -7.79 48.80
N LYS A 89 15.34 -7.38 48.39
CA LYS A 89 14.44 -6.51 49.16
C LYS A 89 13.43 -7.29 50.01
N GLY A 90 13.48 -8.63 49.98
CA GLY A 90 12.63 -9.49 50.79
C GLY A 90 11.44 -10.14 50.07
N HIS A 91 11.27 -9.89 48.77
CA HIS A 91 10.19 -10.50 47.96
C HIS A 91 10.46 -11.98 47.70
N ASN A 92 9.46 -12.83 47.95
CA ASN A 92 9.59 -14.28 47.80
C ASN A 92 8.92 -14.78 46.51
N PHE A 93 9.73 -15.19 45.53
CA PHE A 93 9.25 -15.73 44.26
C PHE A 93 9.00 -17.23 44.35
N LYS A 94 7.84 -17.69 43.87
CA LYS A 94 7.42 -19.09 43.72
C LYS A 94 7.93 -19.73 42.42
N THR A 95 8.13 -18.93 41.37
CA THR A 95 8.43 -19.38 40.01
C THR A 95 9.57 -18.56 39.38
N ASP A 96 10.11 -19.02 38.25
CA ASP A 96 11.04 -18.25 37.41
C ASP A 96 10.30 -17.49 36.28
N SER A 97 8.97 -17.41 36.38
CA SER A 97 8.13 -16.70 35.42
C SER A 97 8.43 -15.21 35.39
N ASP A 98 8.47 -14.67 34.18
CA ASP A 98 8.53 -13.23 33.96
C ASP A 98 7.22 -12.52 34.38
N THR A 99 6.08 -13.21 34.35
CA THR A 99 4.80 -12.68 34.86
C THR A 99 4.83 -12.41 36.36
N GLU A 100 5.46 -13.28 37.15
CA GLU A 100 5.54 -13.10 38.62
C GLU A 100 6.33 -11.85 39.00
N THR A 101 7.25 -11.44 38.14
CA THR A 101 7.98 -10.19 38.32
C THR A 101 7.03 -8.99 38.39
N LEU A 102 5.86 -9.03 37.73
CA LEU A 102 4.91 -7.93 37.69
C LEU A 102 4.22 -7.69 39.05
N VAL A 103 3.86 -8.76 39.77
CA VAL A 103 3.14 -8.62 41.06
C VAL A 103 4.06 -7.98 42.10
N HIS A 104 5.30 -8.44 42.22
CA HIS A 104 6.29 -7.90 43.16
C HIS A 104 6.80 -6.51 42.74
N LEU A 105 6.91 -6.23 41.43
CA LEU A 105 7.25 -4.87 40.96
C LEU A 105 6.18 -3.85 41.36
N TRP A 106 4.90 -4.20 41.19
CA TRP A 106 3.79 -3.33 41.56
C TRP A 106 3.73 -3.15 43.08
N GLU A 107 3.92 -4.23 43.83
CA GLU A 107 3.98 -4.21 45.29
C GLU A 107 5.03 -3.21 45.81
N GLU A 108 6.26 -3.30 45.27
CA GLU A 108 7.40 -2.50 45.70
C GLU A 108 7.36 -1.05 45.20
N TYR A 109 6.98 -0.83 43.93
CA TYR A 109 7.20 0.46 43.25
C TYR A 109 5.92 1.17 42.81
N GLY A 110 4.76 0.51 42.87
CA GLY A 110 3.52 1.03 42.31
C GLY A 110 3.69 1.50 40.86
N GLU A 111 3.20 2.70 40.55
CA GLU A 111 3.29 3.28 39.19
C GLU A 111 4.73 3.50 38.71
N SER A 112 5.72 3.57 39.59
CA SER A 112 7.13 3.70 39.17
C SER A 112 7.69 2.41 38.54
N MET A 113 6.94 1.31 38.55
CA MET A 113 7.34 0.04 37.93
C MET A 113 7.61 0.18 36.43
N PHE A 114 6.89 1.06 35.72
CA PHE A 114 7.02 1.20 34.26
C PHE A 114 8.41 1.66 33.83
N ASN A 115 9.14 2.36 34.71
CA ASN A 115 10.52 2.78 34.45
C ASN A 115 11.54 1.64 34.57
N LYS A 116 11.11 0.45 35.02
CA LYS A 116 11.98 -0.71 35.28
C LYS A 116 11.80 -1.84 34.26
N LEU A 117 10.79 -1.78 33.42
CA LEU A 117 10.50 -2.81 32.43
C LEU A 117 11.41 -2.63 31.20
N ASP A 118 12.19 -3.65 30.86
CA ASP A 118 12.85 -3.76 29.55
C ASP A 118 12.07 -4.75 28.70
N SER A 119 11.09 -4.23 27.96
CA SER A 119 10.33 -5.00 26.99
C SER A 119 9.62 -4.10 25.99
N GLU A 120 9.69 -4.52 24.73
CA GLU A 120 8.90 -3.99 23.63
C GLU A 120 7.64 -4.82 23.35
N MET A 121 7.40 -5.92 24.06
CA MET A 121 6.32 -6.87 23.74
C MET A 121 5.58 -7.38 24.98
N PHE A 122 4.72 -6.53 25.55
CA PHE A 122 3.83 -6.88 26.64
C PHE A 122 2.46 -6.21 26.55
N ALA A 123 1.45 -6.95 27.00
CA ALA A 123 0.17 -6.43 27.45
C ALA A 123 -0.17 -7.16 28.75
N PHE A 124 -0.44 -6.45 29.84
CA PHE A 124 -0.73 -7.08 31.12
C PHE A 124 -1.85 -6.39 31.88
N VAL A 125 -2.42 -7.14 32.82
CA VAL A 125 -3.38 -6.65 33.82
C VAL A 125 -2.89 -7.08 35.19
N ILE A 126 -2.89 -6.15 36.16
CA ILE A 126 -2.63 -6.39 37.58
C ILE A 126 -3.86 -5.97 38.38
N TYR A 127 -4.25 -6.78 39.36
CA TYR A 127 -5.26 -6.44 40.35
C TYR A 127 -4.67 -6.52 41.75
N ASP A 128 -4.67 -5.40 42.47
CA ASP A 128 -4.25 -5.26 43.87
C ASP A 128 -5.50 -5.16 44.74
N THR A 129 -5.84 -6.24 45.44
CA THR A 129 -7.07 -6.35 46.24
C THR A 129 -7.02 -5.46 47.47
N LYS A 130 -5.85 -5.36 48.11
CA LYS A 130 -5.63 -4.50 49.30
C LYS A 130 -5.91 -3.04 49.00
N LYS A 131 -5.47 -2.54 47.85
CA LYS A 131 -5.67 -1.14 47.45
C LYS A 131 -6.90 -0.94 46.57
N ASN A 132 -7.59 -2.03 46.21
CA ASN A 132 -8.62 -2.08 45.17
C ASN A 132 -8.20 -1.33 43.90
N LYS A 133 -7.00 -1.65 43.38
CA LYS A 133 -6.42 -1.00 42.20
C LYS A 133 -6.34 -1.96 41.03
N VAL A 134 -6.85 -1.50 39.90
CA VAL A 134 -6.70 -2.16 38.60
C VAL A 134 -5.63 -1.43 37.80
N VAL A 135 -4.63 -2.16 37.35
CA VAL A 135 -3.55 -1.64 36.50
C VAL A 135 -3.55 -2.40 35.19
N ILE A 136 -3.63 -1.68 34.07
CA ILE A 136 -3.58 -2.25 32.73
C ILE A 136 -2.47 -1.55 31.97
N ALA A 137 -1.63 -2.27 31.23
CA ALA A 137 -0.57 -1.63 30.45
C ALA A 137 -0.29 -2.34 29.14
N ARG A 138 0.21 -1.56 28.18
CA ARG A 138 0.64 -2.03 26.85
C ARG A 138 2.03 -1.49 26.54
N ASP A 139 2.82 -2.28 25.85
CA ASP A 139 4.20 -1.97 25.48
C ASP A 139 4.36 -0.66 24.67
N PRO A 140 5.58 -0.10 24.60
CA PRO A 140 5.86 1.22 24.02
C PRO A 140 5.32 1.43 22.60
N TYR A 141 5.41 0.41 21.75
CA TYR A 141 5.17 0.50 20.30
C TYR A 141 3.94 -0.28 19.83
N GLY A 142 3.26 -1.01 20.72
CA GLY A 142 2.05 -1.76 20.46
C GLY A 142 2.29 -3.12 19.80
N VAL A 143 3.45 -3.75 20.05
CA VAL A 143 3.80 -5.07 19.51
C VAL A 143 2.84 -6.15 20.00
N LYS A 144 2.41 -6.08 21.26
CA LYS A 144 1.33 -6.92 21.78
C LYS A 144 0.00 -6.19 21.65
N PRO A 145 -1.08 -6.91 21.30
CA PRO A 145 -2.41 -6.33 21.22
C PRO A 145 -3.05 -6.22 22.61
N LEU A 146 -3.92 -5.22 22.76
CA LEU A 146 -4.79 -5.08 23.92
C LEU A 146 -6.00 -4.22 23.54
N TYR A 147 -7.19 -4.67 23.90
CA TYR A 147 -8.46 -4.01 23.65
C TYR A 147 -9.29 -3.99 24.92
N TYR A 148 -10.23 -3.06 24.98
CA TYR A 148 -11.15 -2.96 26.10
C TYR A 148 -12.53 -2.44 25.67
N SER A 149 -13.52 -2.73 26.50
CA SER A 149 -14.89 -2.24 26.38
C SER A 149 -15.47 -2.02 27.77
N GLN A 150 -16.49 -1.17 27.85
CA GLN A 150 -17.41 -1.13 28.99
C GLN A 150 -18.75 -1.70 28.53
N ASP A 151 -19.36 -2.61 29.29
CA ASP A 151 -20.70 -3.12 28.99
C ASP A 151 -21.81 -2.19 29.54
N GLU A 152 -23.07 -2.51 29.24
CA GLU A 152 -24.24 -1.75 29.67
C GLU A 152 -24.44 -1.73 31.20
N LEU A 153 -23.84 -2.69 31.93
CA LEU A 153 -23.87 -2.76 33.40
C LEU A 153 -22.73 -1.96 34.05
N GLY A 154 -21.84 -1.37 33.24
CA GLY A 154 -20.69 -0.60 33.69
C GLY A 154 -19.45 -1.43 34.00
N ASN A 155 -19.46 -2.74 33.74
CA ASN A 155 -18.27 -3.58 33.93
C ASN A 155 -17.26 -3.30 32.82
N TYR A 156 -15.97 -3.34 33.17
CA TYR A 156 -14.88 -3.19 32.23
C TYR A 156 -14.33 -4.54 31.80
N HIS A 157 -14.15 -4.69 30.49
CA HIS A 157 -13.66 -5.90 29.84
C HIS A 157 -12.36 -5.61 29.12
N PHE A 158 -11.37 -6.49 29.29
CA PHE A 158 -10.07 -6.42 28.62
C PHE A 158 -9.79 -7.72 27.86
N ALA A 159 -9.16 -7.59 26.70
CA ALA A 159 -8.92 -8.71 25.79
C ALA A 159 -7.67 -8.51 24.94
N SER A 160 -7.03 -9.61 24.56
CA SER A 160 -5.93 -9.62 23.58
C SER A 160 -6.42 -9.41 22.15
N GLU A 161 -7.64 -9.84 21.82
CA GLU A 161 -8.16 -9.80 20.44
C GLU A 161 -9.59 -9.22 20.39
N ILE A 162 -9.95 -8.55 19.29
CA ILE A 162 -11.28 -7.93 19.10
C ILE A 162 -12.39 -8.98 19.20
N LYS A 163 -12.15 -10.18 18.66
CA LYS A 163 -13.11 -11.29 18.63
C LYS A 163 -13.55 -11.76 20.01
N GLN A 164 -12.71 -11.57 21.03
CA GLN A 164 -13.09 -11.84 22.41
C GLN A 164 -14.24 -10.95 22.83
N LEU A 165 -14.23 -9.67 22.46
CA LEU A 165 -15.24 -8.68 22.88
C LEU A 165 -16.42 -8.60 21.89
N SER A 166 -16.17 -8.68 20.59
CA SER A 166 -17.18 -8.41 19.55
C SER A 166 -18.32 -9.42 19.52
N GLN A 167 -18.08 -10.67 19.92
CA GLN A 167 -19.07 -11.75 19.93
C GLN A 167 -20.23 -11.52 20.91
N PHE A 168 -20.05 -10.63 21.89
CA PHE A 168 -21.01 -10.44 22.97
C PHE A 168 -22.01 -9.32 22.68
N LYS A 169 -23.30 -9.59 22.91
CA LYS A 169 -24.39 -8.64 22.63
C LYS A 169 -24.29 -7.37 23.47
N ALA A 170 -23.93 -7.50 24.75
CA ALA A 170 -23.79 -6.38 25.69
C ALA A 170 -22.61 -5.43 25.37
N ILE A 171 -21.75 -5.77 24.40
CA ILE A 171 -20.65 -4.93 23.95
C ILE A 171 -21.03 -4.28 22.62
N ASN A 172 -21.13 -2.96 22.62
CA ASN A 172 -21.48 -2.15 21.45
C ASN A 172 -20.29 -1.41 20.83
N ASP A 173 -19.23 -1.16 21.62
CA ASP A 173 -18.03 -0.44 21.18
C ASP A 173 -16.77 -1.12 21.73
N VAL A 174 -15.78 -1.36 20.87
CA VAL A 174 -14.48 -1.93 21.25
C VAL A 174 -13.40 -0.89 21.00
N LYS A 175 -12.59 -0.61 22.02
CA LYS A 175 -11.51 0.37 21.97
C LYS A 175 -10.16 -0.33 21.97
N ALA A 176 -9.24 0.15 21.14
CA ALA A 176 -7.84 -0.27 21.22
C ALA A 176 -7.17 0.42 22.42
N PHE A 177 -6.48 -0.35 23.25
CA PHE A 177 -5.66 0.22 24.32
C PHE A 177 -4.40 0.82 23.70
N PRO A 178 -4.05 2.09 23.94
CA PRO A 178 -3.00 2.77 23.20
C PRO A 178 -1.59 2.29 23.60
N PRO A 179 -0.64 2.15 22.64
CA PRO A 179 0.76 1.85 22.91
C PRO A 179 1.44 2.85 23.85
N GLY A 180 2.35 2.39 24.71
CA GLY A 180 3.12 3.27 25.60
C GLY A 180 2.27 3.91 26.70
N HIS A 181 1.11 3.34 27.00
CA HIS A 181 0.22 3.78 28.07
C HIS A 181 0.00 2.69 29.11
N TYR A 182 -0.42 3.15 30.28
CA TYR A 182 -1.00 2.33 31.32
C TYR A 182 -2.27 3.00 31.85
N MET A 183 -3.13 2.24 32.50
CA MET A 183 -4.36 2.71 33.11
C MET A 183 -4.36 2.29 34.58
N VAL A 184 -4.58 3.24 35.49
CA VAL A 184 -4.80 2.96 36.91
C VAL A 184 -6.14 3.54 37.31
N ASN A 185 -7.03 2.72 37.85
CA ASN A 185 -8.38 3.13 38.27
C ASN A 185 -9.11 3.91 37.16
N TRP A 186 -9.13 3.33 35.95
CA TRP A 186 -9.81 3.88 34.77
C TRP A 186 -9.21 5.19 34.23
N LYS A 187 -8.09 5.66 34.79
CA LYS A 187 -7.35 6.83 34.31
C LYS A 187 -6.16 6.39 33.47
N LEU A 188 -6.22 6.70 32.19
CA LEU A 188 -5.15 6.42 31.24
C LEU A 188 -4.00 7.43 31.40
N LYS A 189 -2.77 6.94 31.43
CA LYS A 189 -1.53 7.71 31.55
C LYS A 189 -0.51 7.20 30.52
N LYS A 190 0.25 8.10 29.91
CA LYS A 190 1.36 7.76 29.02
C LYS A 190 2.63 7.57 29.86
N TYR A 191 3.37 6.48 29.64
CA TYR A 191 4.68 6.25 30.27
C TYR A 191 5.84 6.28 29.28
N HIS A 192 5.56 6.08 27.98
CA HIS A 192 6.56 6.12 26.93
C HIS A 192 6.27 7.23 25.91
N HIS A 193 7.30 8.00 25.57
CA HIS A 193 7.24 9.06 24.58
C HIS A 193 8.24 8.77 23.47
N VAL A 194 7.74 8.73 22.24
CA VAL A 194 8.59 8.63 21.05
C VAL A 194 9.59 9.79 21.04
N PRO A 195 10.91 9.52 20.90
CA PRO A 195 11.92 10.57 20.95
C PRO A 195 11.77 11.60 19.82
N ILE A 196 11.68 12.88 20.19
CA ILE A 196 11.59 14.00 19.23
C ILE A 196 12.97 14.59 18.94
N LYS A 197 13.85 14.60 19.95
CA LYS A 197 15.18 15.23 19.85
C LYS A 197 16.13 14.38 19.03
N LYS A 198 16.65 14.95 17.96
CA LYS A 198 17.63 14.28 17.10
C LYS A 198 18.98 14.09 17.79
N THR A 199 19.63 12.96 17.53
CA THR A 199 20.97 12.66 18.06
C THR A 199 22.02 13.58 17.44
N LYS A 200 23.04 13.91 18.22
CA LYS A 200 24.23 14.68 17.79
C LYS A 200 25.40 13.78 17.40
N ASP A 201 25.21 12.46 17.45
CA ASP A 201 26.25 11.49 17.10
C ASP A 201 26.75 11.73 15.66
N SER A 202 28.05 11.60 15.44
CA SER A 202 28.62 11.55 14.09
C SER A 202 28.18 10.27 13.36
N LYS A 203 28.31 10.21 12.02
CA LYS A 203 28.01 9.00 11.23
C LYS A 203 28.67 7.74 11.83
N SER A 204 29.95 7.82 12.19
CA SER A 204 30.71 6.68 12.74
C SER A 204 30.15 6.25 14.10
N GLN A 205 29.80 7.19 14.97
CA GLN A 205 29.15 6.90 16.25
C GLN A 205 27.76 6.29 16.05
N MET A 206 26.97 6.79 15.09
CA MET A 206 25.67 6.19 14.74
C MET A 206 25.82 4.73 14.30
N VAL A 207 26.78 4.44 13.42
CA VAL A 207 27.07 3.07 12.98
C VAL A 207 27.43 2.15 14.15
N ILE A 208 28.33 2.58 15.03
CA ILE A 208 28.76 1.80 16.20
C ILE A 208 27.57 1.57 17.14
N ARG A 209 26.77 2.60 17.39
CA ARG A 209 25.65 2.53 18.32
C ARG A 209 24.49 1.68 17.80
N ILE A 210 24.16 1.78 16.51
CA ILE A 210 23.17 0.88 15.87
C ILE A 210 23.63 -0.57 16.02
N ARG A 211 24.89 -0.87 15.70
CA ARG A 211 25.47 -2.22 15.82
C ARG A 211 25.33 -2.77 17.23
N HIS A 212 25.76 -1.99 18.22
CA HIS A 212 25.71 -2.40 19.63
C HIS A 212 24.27 -2.65 20.10
N LEU A 213 23.37 -1.70 19.86
CA LEU A 213 21.97 -1.83 20.27
C LEU A 213 21.26 -2.98 19.54
N PHE A 214 21.59 -3.22 18.28
CA PHE A 214 21.07 -4.36 17.52
C PHE A 214 21.57 -5.70 18.05
N ASP A 215 22.86 -5.80 18.43
CA ASP A 215 23.41 -7.02 19.01
C ASP A 215 22.75 -7.35 20.35
N GLU A 216 22.59 -6.35 21.24
CA GLU A 216 21.89 -6.52 22.53
C GLU A 216 20.42 -6.89 22.34
N ALA A 217 19.75 -6.26 21.36
CA ALA A 217 18.37 -6.57 21.01
C ALA A 217 18.20 -8.02 20.54
N VAL A 218 19.07 -8.52 19.67
CA VAL A 218 18.98 -9.91 19.21
C VAL A 218 19.34 -10.88 20.34
N LYS A 219 20.42 -10.59 21.09
CA LYS A 219 20.91 -11.42 22.20
C LYS A 219 19.82 -11.69 23.24
N LYS A 220 19.11 -10.65 23.71
CA LYS A 220 18.04 -10.83 24.72
C LYS A 220 16.86 -11.66 24.21
N ARG A 221 16.60 -11.66 22.90
CA ARG A 221 15.50 -12.39 22.26
C ARG A 221 15.84 -13.83 21.88
N VAL A 222 17.08 -14.23 22.02
CA VAL A 222 17.49 -15.63 21.85
C VAL A 222 17.97 -16.25 23.16
N ASP A 223 17.85 -15.54 24.29
CA ASP A 223 18.09 -16.07 25.65
C ASP A 223 16.96 -17.04 26.06
N THR A 224 16.96 -18.21 25.43
CA THR A 224 16.02 -19.31 25.71
C THR A 224 16.70 -20.64 25.43
N ASP A 225 16.25 -21.69 26.11
CA ASP A 225 16.72 -23.06 25.88
C ASP A 225 16.00 -23.77 24.71
N LEU A 226 14.93 -23.15 24.19
CA LEU A 226 14.16 -23.64 23.05
C LEU A 226 14.89 -23.41 21.72
N PRO A 227 14.69 -24.26 20.70
CA PRO A 227 15.07 -23.92 19.34
C PRO A 227 14.39 -22.63 18.88
N VAL A 228 15.11 -21.79 18.15
CA VAL A 228 14.62 -20.50 17.67
C VAL A 228 14.63 -20.49 16.15
N GLY A 229 13.49 -20.17 15.55
CA GLY A 229 13.39 -19.95 14.11
C GLY A 229 13.72 -18.50 13.73
N VAL A 230 14.19 -18.30 12.51
CA VAL A 230 14.30 -16.97 11.88
C VAL A 230 13.59 -16.99 10.54
N PHE A 231 12.55 -16.17 10.39
CA PHE A 231 11.93 -15.98 9.08
C PHE A 231 12.88 -15.17 8.19
N LEU A 232 13.43 -15.83 7.17
CA LEU A 232 14.47 -15.32 6.29
C LEU A 232 13.90 -15.02 4.90
N SER A 233 14.13 -13.82 4.41
CA SER A 233 13.73 -13.35 3.07
C SER A 233 14.92 -13.02 2.16
N GLY A 234 16.15 -13.20 2.64
CA GLY A 234 17.36 -12.73 1.97
C GLY A 234 17.46 -11.20 1.87
N GLY A 235 16.53 -10.46 2.49
CA GLY A 235 16.66 -9.01 2.67
C GLY A 235 17.69 -8.68 3.76
N ILE A 236 18.18 -7.44 3.76
CA ILE A 236 19.14 -6.98 4.78
C ILE A 236 18.63 -7.19 6.21
N ASP A 237 17.34 -6.97 6.44
CA ASP A 237 16.73 -6.99 7.77
C ASP A 237 16.75 -8.38 8.41
N SER A 238 16.16 -9.37 7.74
CA SER A 238 16.07 -10.75 8.23
C SER A 238 17.43 -11.45 8.23
N THR A 239 18.29 -11.15 7.25
CA THR A 239 19.64 -11.72 7.19
C THR A 239 20.53 -11.17 8.31
N ALA A 240 20.42 -9.88 8.66
CA ALA A 240 21.13 -9.31 9.80
C ALA A 240 20.75 -9.98 11.13
N ILE A 241 19.45 -10.25 11.30
CA ILE A 241 18.93 -10.97 12.47
C ILE A 241 19.53 -12.37 12.52
N LEU A 242 19.48 -13.11 11.41
CA LEU A 242 20.04 -14.47 11.35
C LEU A 242 21.54 -14.47 11.68
N ALA A 243 22.30 -13.59 11.03
CA ALA A 243 23.76 -13.45 11.21
C ALA A 243 24.16 -13.15 12.67
N THR A 244 23.28 -12.48 13.40
CA THR A 244 23.52 -12.09 14.80
C THR A 244 23.01 -13.17 15.76
N ALA A 245 21.85 -13.76 15.48
CA ALA A 245 21.23 -14.78 16.32
C ALA A 245 22.12 -16.03 16.48
N ILE A 246 22.77 -16.48 15.39
CA ILE A 246 23.68 -17.64 15.41
C ILE A 246 24.91 -17.46 16.32
N LYS A 247 25.26 -16.21 16.68
CA LYS A 247 26.37 -15.92 17.60
C LYS A 247 26.00 -16.16 19.06
N TYR A 248 24.71 -16.05 19.38
CA TYR A 248 24.21 -16.05 20.74
C TYR A 248 23.34 -17.27 21.05
N HIS A 249 22.95 -18.05 20.03
CA HIS A 249 22.17 -19.27 20.23
C HIS A 249 22.58 -20.37 19.25
N SER A 250 22.78 -21.57 19.77
CA SER A 250 23.28 -22.71 19.00
C SER A 250 22.19 -23.47 18.23
N LYS A 251 20.91 -23.27 18.59
CA LYS A 251 19.77 -23.99 18.00
C LYS A 251 18.93 -23.09 17.10
N ILE A 252 19.56 -22.50 16.08
CA ILE A 252 18.92 -21.62 15.11
C ILE A 252 18.51 -22.38 13.85
N VAL A 253 17.30 -22.11 13.35
CA VAL A 253 16.80 -22.61 12.06
C VAL A 253 16.31 -21.45 11.21
N ALA A 254 16.86 -21.28 10.01
CA ALA A 254 16.34 -20.31 9.05
C ALA A 254 15.17 -20.90 8.28
N ILE A 255 14.11 -20.13 8.05
CA ILE A 255 12.91 -20.56 7.32
C ILE A 255 12.58 -19.54 6.24
N SER A 256 12.47 -19.99 4.99
CA SER A 256 12.08 -19.15 3.86
C SER A 256 10.90 -19.75 3.10
N ALA A 257 10.04 -18.89 2.56
CA ALA A 257 8.92 -19.27 1.71
C ALA A 257 9.08 -18.69 0.32
N GLY A 258 8.94 -19.52 -0.70
CA GLY A 258 8.94 -19.04 -2.08
C GLY A 258 9.26 -20.13 -3.09
N LYS A 259 8.96 -19.84 -4.36
CA LYS A 259 9.30 -20.74 -5.47
C LYS A 259 10.83 -20.90 -5.55
N PRO A 260 11.36 -22.03 -6.04
CA PRO A 260 12.81 -22.26 -6.09
C PRO A 260 13.64 -21.14 -6.74
N ASP A 261 13.07 -20.46 -7.72
CA ASP A 261 13.64 -19.36 -8.51
C ASP A 261 13.22 -17.96 -8.01
N ALA A 262 12.44 -17.87 -6.94
CA ALA A 262 11.93 -16.61 -6.43
C ALA A 262 13.06 -15.73 -5.87
N PRO A 263 12.95 -14.38 -5.98
CA PRO A 263 14.03 -13.47 -5.60
C PRO A 263 14.52 -13.61 -4.15
N ASP A 264 13.64 -13.94 -3.20
CA ASP A 264 14.03 -14.16 -1.80
C ASP A 264 14.73 -15.51 -1.64
N MET A 265 14.24 -16.55 -2.32
CA MET A 265 14.78 -17.91 -2.21
C MET A 265 16.22 -18.01 -2.72
N VAL A 266 16.53 -17.37 -3.84
CA VAL A 266 17.89 -17.35 -4.40
C VAL A 266 18.89 -16.79 -3.40
N VAL A 267 18.54 -15.69 -2.74
CA VAL A 267 19.44 -15.01 -1.79
C VAL A 267 19.52 -15.75 -0.46
N SER A 268 18.39 -16.21 0.07
CA SER A 268 18.34 -17.00 1.31
C SER A 268 19.15 -18.29 1.21
N LYS A 269 18.99 -19.05 0.12
CA LYS A 269 19.76 -20.30 -0.11
C LYS A 269 21.25 -20.02 -0.15
N ARG A 270 21.65 -19.08 -1.01
CA ARG A 270 23.05 -18.66 -1.14
C ARG A 270 23.67 -18.28 0.21
N TYR A 271 23.00 -17.41 0.97
CA TYR A 271 23.53 -16.94 2.25
C TYR A 271 23.67 -18.08 3.27
N CYS A 272 22.68 -18.96 3.37
CA CYS A 272 22.72 -20.09 4.29
C CYS A 272 23.78 -21.13 3.89
N GLU A 273 23.96 -21.42 2.61
CA GLU A 273 25.00 -22.30 2.09
C GLU A 273 26.40 -21.74 2.37
N GLU A 274 26.65 -20.47 2.06
CA GLU A 274 27.94 -19.79 2.31
C GLU A 274 28.33 -19.79 3.81
N ASN A 275 27.36 -19.87 4.72
CA ASN A 275 27.58 -19.77 6.17
C ASN A 275 27.29 -21.07 6.93
N ASN A 276 27.06 -22.19 6.26
CA ASN A 276 26.70 -23.49 6.87
C ASN A 276 25.51 -23.41 7.84
N ILE A 277 24.49 -22.63 7.48
CA ILE A 277 23.28 -22.45 8.29
C ILE A 277 22.18 -23.36 7.75
N ARG A 278 21.50 -24.10 8.63
CA ARG A 278 20.34 -24.89 8.25
C ARG A 278 19.21 -23.98 7.75
N LEU A 279 18.91 -24.07 6.47
CA LEU A 279 17.76 -23.45 5.83
C LEU A 279 16.67 -24.48 5.59
N VAL A 280 15.45 -24.13 5.97
CA VAL A 280 14.25 -24.88 5.63
C VAL A 280 13.42 -24.05 4.66
N THR A 281 13.07 -24.64 3.53
CA THR A 281 12.33 -23.96 2.46
C THR A 281 10.93 -24.52 2.37
N ILE A 282 9.93 -23.65 2.34
CA ILE A 282 8.54 -24.05 2.13
C ILE A 282 8.09 -23.67 0.72
N GLU A 283 7.38 -24.60 0.08
CA GLU A 283 6.70 -24.30 -1.17
C GLU A 283 5.58 -23.30 -0.90
N PRO A 284 5.46 -22.25 -1.72
CA PRO A 284 4.49 -21.20 -1.49
C PRO A 284 3.11 -21.69 -1.95
N PRO A 285 2.00 -21.31 -1.29
CA PRO A 285 0.66 -21.77 -1.67
C PRO A 285 0.30 -21.43 -3.13
N THR A 286 -0.58 -22.21 -3.74
CA THR A 286 -1.18 -21.81 -5.01
C THR A 286 -2.02 -20.55 -4.86
N GLU A 287 -2.22 -19.85 -5.97
CA GLU A 287 -3.07 -18.67 -6.05
C GLU A 287 -4.50 -18.95 -5.54
N SER A 288 -5.04 -20.11 -5.90
CA SER A 288 -6.36 -20.55 -5.44
C SER A 288 -6.40 -20.84 -3.94
N GLU A 289 -5.36 -21.46 -3.37
CA GLU A 289 -5.27 -21.70 -1.93
C GLU A 289 -5.20 -20.39 -1.15
N MET A 290 -4.44 -19.40 -1.61
CA MET A 290 -4.39 -18.08 -0.98
C MET A 290 -5.76 -17.41 -0.97
N ILE A 291 -6.52 -17.51 -2.06
CA ILE A 291 -7.84 -16.88 -2.18
C ILE A 291 -8.87 -17.58 -1.30
N ASN A 292 -8.83 -18.92 -1.24
CA ASN A 292 -9.72 -19.69 -0.38
C ASN A 292 -9.46 -19.43 1.11
N LEU A 293 -8.25 -19.01 1.47
CA LEU A 293 -7.86 -18.70 2.85
C LEU A 293 -8.38 -17.33 3.33
N ILE A 294 -8.76 -16.42 2.43
CA ILE A 294 -9.14 -15.04 2.76
C ILE A 294 -10.20 -14.91 3.87
N PRO A 295 -11.33 -15.65 3.86
CA PRO A 295 -12.31 -15.57 4.94
C PRO A 295 -11.69 -15.83 6.31
N GLU A 296 -10.79 -16.81 6.39
CA GLU A 296 -10.07 -17.13 7.62
C GLU A 296 -9.03 -16.06 7.94
N LEU A 297 -8.34 -15.49 6.95
CA LEU A 297 -7.40 -14.38 7.21
C LEU A 297 -8.11 -13.14 7.76
N VAL A 298 -9.30 -12.78 7.27
CA VAL A 298 -10.07 -11.66 7.83
C VAL A 298 -10.45 -11.92 9.29
N LYS A 299 -10.84 -13.16 9.61
CA LYS A 299 -11.13 -13.60 10.98
C LYS A 299 -9.90 -13.58 11.89
N ILE A 300 -8.78 -14.13 11.42
CA ILE A 300 -7.52 -14.19 12.17
C ILE A 300 -6.99 -12.78 12.42
N THR A 301 -6.82 -12.01 11.34
CA THR A 301 -6.18 -10.69 11.38
C THR A 301 -7.07 -9.61 11.97
N GLU A 302 -8.39 -9.82 12.04
CA GLU A 302 -9.36 -8.85 12.55
C GLU A 302 -9.27 -7.51 11.80
N SER A 303 -9.21 -7.58 10.47
CA SER A 303 -9.09 -6.41 9.60
C SER A 303 -9.64 -6.65 8.21
N TYR A 304 -9.94 -5.56 7.54
CA TYR A 304 -10.35 -5.51 6.14
C TYR A 304 -9.31 -4.82 5.24
N GLU A 305 -8.12 -4.52 5.77
CA GLU A 305 -7.05 -3.84 5.04
C GLU A 305 -6.37 -4.78 4.02
N PRO A 306 -6.42 -4.47 2.70
CA PRO A 306 -5.97 -5.41 1.66
C PRO A 306 -4.53 -5.85 1.79
N ASN A 307 -3.60 -4.92 2.05
CA ASN A 307 -2.20 -5.27 2.16
C ASN A 307 -1.94 -6.20 3.34
N MET A 308 -2.60 -5.96 4.46
CA MET A 308 -2.46 -6.86 5.60
C MET A 308 -2.97 -8.27 5.27
N ILE A 309 -4.15 -8.39 4.66
CA ILE A 309 -4.74 -9.70 4.30
C ILE A 309 -3.86 -10.43 3.29
N ARG A 310 -3.43 -9.75 2.22
CA ARG A 310 -2.59 -10.35 1.17
C ARG A 310 -1.24 -10.82 1.71
N GLN A 311 -0.54 -10.01 2.52
CA GLN A 311 0.72 -10.45 3.13
C GLN A 311 0.51 -11.57 4.16
N SER A 312 -0.64 -11.59 4.82
CA SER A 312 -0.99 -12.67 5.77
C SER A 312 -1.12 -14.02 5.08
N ALA A 313 -1.46 -14.07 3.79
CA ALA A 313 -1.59 -15.34 3.07
C ALA A 313 -0.26 -16.11 3.04
N VAL A 314 0.85 -15.49 2.66
CA VAL A 314 2.18 -16.14 2.67
C VAL A 314 2.66 -16.36 4.11
N TYR A 315 2.46 -15.37 4.97
CA TYR A 315 2.90 -15.43 6.37
C TYR A 315 2.19 -16.54 7.17
N TYR A 316 0.95 -16.88 6.83
CA TYR A 316 0.18 -17.98 7.41
C TYR A 316 0.89 -19.32 7.20
N TYR A 317 1.39 -19.61 5.99
CA TYR A 317 2.08 -20.87 5.71
C TYR A 317 3.46 -20.94 6.38
N LEU A 318 4.16 -19.81 6.50
CA LEU A 318 5.39 -19.73 7.29
C LEU A 318 5.15 -20.10 8.75
N CYS A 319 4.09 -19.53 9.35
CA CYS A 319 3.73 -19.82 10.74
C CYS A 319 3.23 -21.26 10.91
N ARG A 320 2.37 -21.75 10.01
CA ARG A 320 1.90 -23.14 10.03
C ARG A 320 3.07 -24.12 10.03
N PHE A 321 4.00 -23.93 9.08
CA PHE A 321 5.17 -24.80 8.97
C PHE A 321 6.05 -24.76 10.23
N ALA A 322 6.31 -23.57 10.78
CA ALA A 322 7.10 -23.44 11.99
C ALA A 322 6.47 -24.20 13.18
N GLN A 323 5.15 -24.12 13.33
CA GLN A 323 4.41 -24.85 14.37
C GLN A 323 4.42 -26.37 14.14
N GLU A 324 4.19 -26.82 12.90
CA GLU A 324 4.23 -28.25 12.53
C GLU A 324 5.62 -28.88 12.79
N ASN A 325 6.67 -28.06 12.78
CA ASN A 325 8.05 -28.47 13.08
C ASN A 325 8.46 -28.21 14.55
N GLY A 326 7.50 -27.93 15.43
CA GLY A 326 7.71 -27.84 16.88
C GLY A 326 8.44 -26.59 17.36
N LEU A 327 8.57 -25.55 16.52
CA LEU A 327 9.09 -24.26 16.98
C LEU A 327 8.03 -23.53 17.80
N LYS A 328 8.50 -22.74 18.76
CA LYS A 328 7.65 -21.86 19.59
C LYS A 328 8.08 -20.40 19.56
N VAL A 329 9.37 -20.15 19.33
CA VAL A 329 9.97 -18.81 19.30
C VAL A 329 10.55 -18.56 17.92
N ILE A 330 10.17 -17.45 17.30
CA ILE A 330 10.61 -17.04 15.98
C ILE A 330 11.07 -15.59 16.03
N LEU A 331 12.16 -15.22 15.35
CA LEU A 331 12.51 -13.84 15.09
C LEU A 331 12.12 -13.47 13.65
N CYS A 332 11.63 -12.25 13.46
CA CYS A 332 11.34 -11.71 12.12
C CYS A 332 11.98 -10.34 11.89
N GLY A 333 12.20 -10.01 10.61
CA GLY A 333 12.84 -8.77 10.16
C GLY A 333 11.91 -7.57 10.03
N GLU A 334 10.83 -7.49 10.82
CA GLU A 334 9.88 -6.37 10.79
C GLU A 334 10.45 -5.16 11.53
N GLY A 335 10.14 -3.96 11.03
CA GLY A 335 10.45 -2.69 11.68
C GLY A 335 11.53 -1.81 11.06
N PRO A 336 12.58 -2.32 10.41
CA PRO A 336 13.55 -1.47 9.75
C PRO A 336 12.99 -0.55 8.67
N ASP A 337 11.91 -0.96 7.99
CA ASP A 337 11.30 -0.15 6.96
C ASP A 337 10.66 1.13 7.55
N GLU A 338 10.04 1.02 8.73
CA GLU A 338 9.48 2.13 9.48
C GLU A 338 10.54 2.95 10.20
N LEU A 339 11.51 2.31 10.85
CA LEU A 339 12.53 2.99 11.68
C LEU A 339 13.59 3.70 10.84
N PHE A 340 13.99 3.10 9.71
CA PHE A 340 15.11 3.55 8.87
C PHE A 340 14.69 3.94 7.44
N ALA A 341 13.40 4.25 7.22
CA ALA A 341 12.87 4.72 5.95
C ALA A 341 13.16 3.77 4.78
N GLY A 342 12.77 2.51 4.91
CA GLY A 342 13.08 1.44 3.95
C GLY A 342 12.12 1.30 2.78
N TYR A 343 10.88 1.76 2.94
CA TYR A 343 9.84 1.69 1.92
C TYR A 343 10.16 2.52 0.66
N PRO A 344 9.70 2.10 -0.54
CA PRO A 344 9.97 2.82 -1.79
C PRO A 344 9.51 4.29 -1.79
N GLU A 345 8.42 4.62 -1.10
CA GLU A 345 7.84 5.97 -1.02
C GLU A 345 8.81 6.99 -0.40
N PHE A 346 9.76 6.55 0.43
CA PHE A 346 10.80 7.41 0.98
C PHE A 346 11.82 7.86 -0.07
N ARG A 347 11.94 7.16 -1.21
CA ARG A 347 12.75 7.64 -2.34
C ARG A 347 12.11 8.84 -3.03
N LYS A 348 10.79 9.00 -2.90
CA LYS A 348 10.03 10.10 -3.52
C LYS A 348 9.96 11.34 -2.64
N ALA A 349 10.13 11.19 -1.33
CA ALA A 349 10.04 12.29 -0.37
C ALA A 349 10.98 13.44 -0.77
N LEU A 350 10.46 14.67 -0.78
CA LEU A 350 11.12 15.85 -1.31
C LEU A 350 12.22 16.37 -0.37
N ASP A 351 12.00 16.25 0.93
CA ASP A 351 12.89 16.74 1.97
C ASP A 351 12.91 15.85 3.23
N ASP A 352 13.75 16.23 4.20
CA ASP A 352 13.90 15.54 5.47
C ASP A 352 12.61 15.61 6.33
N GLU A 353 11.82 16.69 6.25
CA GLU A 353 10.60 16.87 7.05
C GLU A 353 9.50 15.89 6.61
N GLU A 354 9.33 15.71 5.30
CA GLU A 354 8.40 14.73 4.74
C GLU A 354 8.78 13.30 5.14
N ILE A 355 10.09 12.97 5.16
CA ILE A 355 10.58 11.66 5.62
C ILE A 355 10.23 11.45 7.10
N GLU A 356 10.50 12.42 7.96
CA GLU A 356 10.23 12.32 9.40
C GLU A 356 8.73 12.24 9.72
N SER A 357 7.91 13.01 9.00
CA SER A 357 6.45 12.97 9.10
C SER A 357 5.91 11.59 8.72
N LYS A 358 6.36 11.03 7.58
CA LYS A 358 5.98 9.68 7.16
C LYS A 358 6.42 8.62 8.15
N ILE A 359 7.68 8.66 8.64
CA ILE A 359 8.14 7.74 9.69
C ILE A 359 7.20 7.80 10.90
N SER A 360 6.87 8.99 11.37
CA SER A 360 5.97 9.18 12.51
C SER A 360 4.60 8.55 12.27
N GLN A 361 4.07 8.69 11.04
CA GLN A 361 2.81 8.09 10.63
C GLN A 361 2.87 6.56 10.59
N PHE A 362 3.94 5.99 10.01
CA PHE A 362 4.17 4.55 10.01
C PHE A 362 4.23 4.00 11.44
N ILE A 363 4.96 4.66 12.35
CA ILE A 363 5.06 4.24 13.76
C ILE A 363 3.69 4.25 14.45
N GLN A 364 2.83 5.24 14.17
CA GLN A 364 1.48 5.31 14.73
C GLN A 364 0.55 4.20 14.19
N ASP A 365 0.75 3.79 12.94
CA ASP A 365 -0.09 2.78 12.28
C ASP A 365 0.33 1.33 12.55
N LEU A 366 1.60 1.09 12.90
CA LEU A 366 2.17 -0.24 13.17
C LEU A 366 1.30 -1.17 14.03
N PRO A 367 0.70 -0.73 15.16
CA PRO A 367 -0.16 -1.56 15.99
C PRO A 367 -1.40 -2.11 15.28
N ARG A 368 -1.81 -1.49 14.16
CA ARG A 368 -3.00 -1.84 13.36
C ARG A 368 -2.64 -2.36 11.96
N THR A 369 -1.35 -2.50 11.67
CA THR A 369 -0.84 -3.04 10.40
C THR A 369 0.13 -4.19 10.66
N GLN A 370 1.43 -3.95 10.62
CA GLN A 370 2.43 -5.02 10.66
C GLN A 370 2.43 -5.78 11.97
N PHE A 371 2.32 -5.12 13.14
CA PHE A 371 2.28 -5.84 14.41
C PHE A 371 0.99 -6.62 14.60
N GLN A 372 -0.14 -6.10 14.12
CA GLN A 372 -1.40 -6.84 14.13
C GLN A 372 -1.28 -8.10 13.28
N ARG A 373 -0.73 -8.02 12.07
CA ARG A 373 -0.47 -9.19 11.22
C ARG A 373 0.46 -10.19 11.90
N VAL A 374 1.62 -9.72 12.34
CA VAL A 374 2.65 -10.56 12.96
C VAL A 374 2.08 -11.29 14.15
N ASP A 375 1.45 -10.58 15.09
CA ASP A 375 0.87 -11.18 16.28
C ASP A 375 -0.30 -12.12 15.95
N ARG A 376 -1.31 -11.67 15.19
CA ARG A 376 -2.52 -12.48 14.96
C ARG A 376 -2.24 -13.76 14.20
N VAL A 377 -1.46 -13.65 13.13
CA VAL A 377 -1.22 -14.81 12.26
C VAL A 377 -0.27 -15.80 12.94
N SER A 378 0.77 -15.33 13.63
CA SER A 378 1.66 -16.24 14.37
C SER A 378 0.97 -16.91 15.56
N MET A 379 0.20 -16.14 16.32
CA MET A 379 -0.52 -16.67 17.49
C MET A 379 -1.67 -17.58 17.09
N ASN A 380 -2.22 -17.50 15.87
CA ASN A 380 -3.13 -18.52 15.35
C ASN A 380 -2.48 -19.92 15.33
N PHE A 381 -1.15 -19.98 15.26
CA PHE A 381 -0.35 -21.20 15.35
C PHE A 381 0.39 -21.32 16.67
N THR A 382 -0.02 -20.58 17.70
CA THR A 382 0.61 -20.65 19.03
C THR A 382 2.12 -20.35 18.97
N LEU A 383 2.54 -19.45 18.07
CA LEU A 383 3.94 -19.05 17.89
C LEU A 383 4.21 -17.66 18.45
N GLU A 384 5.24 -17.56 19.27
CA GLU A 384 5.80 -16.29 19.70
C GLU A 384 6.76 -15.75 18.64
N VAL A 385 6.31 -14.75 17.88
CA VAL A 385 7.19 -13.98 17.00
C VAL A 385 7.71 -12.73 17.72
N ARG A 386 9.04 -12.60 17.75
CA ARG A 386 9.79 -11.48 18.34
C ARG A 386 10.32 -10.56 17.24
N VAL A 387 10.36 -9.25 17.50
CA VAL A 387 10.76 -8.20 16.54
C VAL A 387 12.00 -7.44 17.04
N PRO A 388 13.23 -7.96 16.83
CA PRO A 388 14.47 -7.38 17.38
C PRO A 388 14.66 -5.89 17.14
N PHE A 389 14.30 -5.40 15.95
CA PHE A 389 14.47 -4.00 15.59
C PHE A 389 13.62 -3.03 16.43
N PHE A 390 12.55 -3.53 17.04
CA PHE A 390 11.68 -2.76 17.92
C PHE A 390 12.04 -2.86 19.39
N ASP A 391 13.23 -3.38 19.71
CA ASP A 391 13.83 -3.18 21.03
C ASP A 391 13.74 -1.71 21.43
N THR A 392 13.20 -1.41 22.60
CA THR A 392 12.91 -0.03 23.00
C THR A 392 14.14 0.87 22.85
N LYS A 393 15.34 0.40 23.25
CA LYS A 393 16.58 1.21 23.15
C LYS A 393 17.01 1.41 21.70
N LEU A 394 16.92 0.37 20.86
CA LEU A 394 17.25 0.45 19.44
C LEU A 394 16.26 1.33 18.67
N ALA A 395 14.96 1.11 18.85
CA ALA A 395 13.89 1.84 18.17
C ALA A 395 13.92 3.32 18.56
N ASP A 396 14.02 3.63 19.85
CA ASP A 396 14.15 5.00 20.35
C ASP A 396 15.35 5.69 19.69
N TYR A 397 16.51 5.03 19.71
CA TYR A 397 17.71 5.59 19.08
C TYR A 397 17.54 5.79 17.58
N ALA A 398 16.97 4.81 16.86
CA ALA A 398 16.72 4.91 15.43
C ALA A 398 15.81 6.10 15.06
N LEU A 399 14.82 6.41 15.90
CA LEU A 399 13.92 7.56 15.72
C LEU A 399 14.62 8.92 15.97
N THR A 400 15.69 8.94 16.78
CA THR A 400 16.53 10.14 16.94
C THR A 400 17.49 10.39 15.76
N ILE A 401 17.71 9.42 14.86
CA ILE A 401 18.61 9.62 13.72
C ILE A 401 17.98 10.60 12.72
N PRO A 402 18.71 11.65 12.26
CA PRO A 402 18.20 12.56 11.22
C PRO A 402 17.88 11.87 9.89
N ALA A 403 16.77 12.25 9.25
CA ALA A 403 16.31 11.72 7.96
C ALA A 403 17.39 11.64 6.86
N LYS A 404 18.26 12.65 6.71
CA LYS A 404 19.39 12.62 5.76
C LYS A 404 20.35 11.43 5.87
N TYR A 405 20.36 10.74 7.02
CA TYR A 405 21.13 9.51 7.21
C TYR A 405 20.29 8.24 6.97
N LYS A 406 18.96 8.33 6.98
CA LYS A 406 18.06 7.22 6.67
C LYS A 406 17.88 7.07 5.15
N VAL A 407 17.72 8.19 4.44
CA VAL A 407 17.64 8.24 2.97
C VAL A 407 18.78 9.10 2.44
N LYS A 408 19.63 8.54 1.58
CA LYS A 408 20.80 9.26 1.04
C LYS A 408 20.87 9.19 -0.48
N SER A 409 21.17 10.31 -1.13
CA SER A 409 21.49 10.34 -2.56
C SER A 409 22.92 9.86 -2.82
N VAL A 410 23.06 8.77 -3.58
CA VAL A 410 24.34 8.20 -4.02
C VAL A 410 24.29 8.08 -5.54
N ASN A 411 25.21 8.74 -6.26
CA ASN A 411 25.26 8.76 -7.73
C ASN A 411 23.90 9.11 -8.38
N GLY A 412 23.22 10.13 -7.84
CA GLY A 412 21.90 10.56 -8.33
C GLY A 412 20.72 9.66 -7.98
N LYS A 413 20.92 8.56 -7.22
CA LYS A 413 19.87 7.65 -6.77
C LYS A 413 19.68 7.72 -5.26
N LYS A 414 18.43 7.78 -4.80
CA LYS A 414 18.09 7.72 -3.37
C LYS A 414 18.15 6.29 -2.84
N VAL A 415 19.03 6.07 -1.88
CA VAL A 415 19.24 4.81 -1.17
C VAL A 415 18.52 4.89 0.18
N THR A 416 17.59 3.96 0.41
CA THR A 416 16.83 3.81 1.65
C THR A 416 17.60 2.97 2.67
N LYS A 417 17.25 3.07 3.97
CA LYS A 417 17.96 2.38 5.07
C LYS A 417 19.46 2.67 5.09
N TRP A 418 19.90 3.84 4.63
CA TRP A 418 21.31 4.07 4.32
C TRP A 418 22.22 3.86 5.54
N ILE A 419 21.93 4.50 6.67
CA ILE A 419 22.74 4.32 7.89
C ILE A 419 22.71 2.89 8.43
N LEU A 420 21.59 2.18 8.27
CA LEU A 420 21.48 0.77 8.66
C LEU A 420 22.35 -0.11 7.75
N ARG A 421 22.37 0.15 6.44
CA ARG A 421 23.27 -0.52 5.48
C ARG A 421 24.73 -0.27 5.85
N GLU A 422 25.11 0.96 6.16
CA GLU A 422 26.45 1.28 6.66
C GLU A 422 26.77 0.54 7.97
N ALA A 423 25.79 0.40 8.86
CA ALA A 423 25.93 -0.36 10.09
C ALA A 423 26.04 -1.86 9.88
N LEU A 424 25.67 -2.41 8.72
CA LEU A 424 25.68 -3.85 8.46
C LEU A 424 26.64 -4.27 7.35
N LYS A 425 27.24 -3.34 6.61
CA LYS A 425 28.10 -3.60 5.45
C LYS A 425 29.29 -4.53 5.75
N ASP A 426 29.86 -4.45 6.95
CA ASP A 426 31.03 -5.26 7.35
C ASP A 426 30.59 -6.61 7.98
N ARG A 427 29.29 -6.87 8.07
CA ARG A 427 28.69 -8.05 8.72
C ARG A 427 27.91 -8.93 7.75
N LEU A 428 27.58 -8.41 6.57
CA LEU A 428 26.77 -9.06 5.56
C LEU A 428 27.45 -8.93 4.20
N PRO A 429 27.30 -9.91 3.31
CA PRO A 429 27.89 -9.83 1.97
C PRO A 429 27.20 -8.76 1.11
N GLU A 430 27.92 -8.28 0.10
CA GLU A 430 27.49 -7.17 -0.75
C GLU A 430 26.13 -7.39 -1.41
N TYR A 431 25.87 -8.61 -1.88
CA TYR A 431 24.61 -8.96 -2.52
C TYR A 431 23.40 -8.90 -1.58
N VAL A 432 23.59 -8.89 -0.26
CA VAL A 432 22.53 -8.70 0.74
C VAL A 432 22.40 -7.23 1.11
N TYR A 433 23.49 -6.56 1.50
CA TYR A 433 23.36 -5.20 2.02
C TYR A 433 23.12 -4.15 0.93
N ASN A 434 23.38 -4.42 -0.35
CA ASN A 434 22.99 -3.57 -1.48
C ASN A 434 21.63 -3.94 -2.10
N ARG A 435 20.98 -5.01 -1.62
CA ARG A 435 19.71 -5.48 -2.16
C ARG A 435 18.59 -4.45 -1.92
N PRO A 436 17.80 -4.08 -2.94
CA PRO A 436 16.59 -3.29 -2.76
C PRO A 436 15.54 -4.02 -1.90
N LYS A 437 14.63 -3.27 -1.28
CA LYS A 437 13.47 -3.85 -0.60
C LYS A 437 12.59 -4.58 -1.62
N VAL A 438 12.23 -5.82 -1.29
CA VAL A 438 11.23 -6.61 -2.00
C VAL A 438 10.10 -6.91 -1.02
N VAL A 439 8.86 -6.85 -1.49
CA VAL A 439 7.67 -7.16 -0.70
C VAL A 439 7.56 -8.67 -0.52
N LEU A 440 7.15 -9.17 0.65
CA LEU A 440 7.18 -10.61 1.00
C LEU A 440 6.52 -11.52 -0.06
N SER A 441 5.35 -11.15 -0.57
CA SER A 441 4.64 -11.90 -1.62
C SER A 441 5.38 -11.89 -2.97
N GLU A 442 5.96 -10.77 -3.38
CA GLU A 442 6.77 -10.69 -4.60
C GLU A 442 8.06 -11.49 -4.45
N GLY A 443 8.69 -11.40 -3.27
CA GLY A 443 9.89 -12.14 -2.90
C GLY A 443 9.68 -13.65 -2.90
N ALA A 444 8.48 -14.11 -2.56
CA ALA A 444 8.06 -15.51 -2.63
C ALA A 444 7.72 -16.00 -4.06
N GLY A 445 7.69 -15.11 -5.08
CA GLY A 445 7.49 -15.48 -6.48
C GLY A 445 6.05 -15.34 -7.00
N TYR A 446 5.23 -14.49 -6.36
CA TYR A 446 3.92 -14.10 -6.87
C TYR A 446 3.99 -12.81 -7.68
N LYS A 447 3.17 -12.72 -8.76
CA LYS A 447 3.04 -11.49 -9.54
C LYS A 447 2.32 -10.41 -8.73
N GLY A 448 2.82 -9.17 -8.85
CA GLY A 448 2.55 -8.03 -7.96
C GLY A 448 1.13 -7.91 -7.43
N ASN A 449 1.03 -7.60 -6.14
CA ASN A 449 -0.21 -7.40 -5.38
C ASN A 449 -0.90 -6.11 -5.80
N GLN A 450 -1.52 -6.16 -6.97
CA GLN A 450 -2.07 -4.96 -7.55
C GLN A 450 -3.46 -4.60 -6.94
N SER A 451 -3.66 -3.36 -6.47
CA SER A 451 -4.96 -2.78 -6.05
C SER A 451 -6.01 -2.75 -7.16
N ILE A 452 -5.61 -2.81 -8.44
CA ILE A 452 -6.45 -2.96 -9.62
C ILE A 452 -5.71 -3.87 -10.61
N GLY A 453 -6.31 -4.93 -11.14
CA GLY A 453 -5.65 -5.81 -12.14
C GLY A 453 -4.61 -6.79 -11.58
N GLY A 454 -4.59 -6.96 -10.25
CA GLY A 454 -3.83 -8.02 -9.58
C GLY A 454 -4.66 -9.28 -9.41
N LEU A 455 -3.98 -10.44 -9.30
CA LEU A 455 -4.60 -11.74 -9.06
C LEU A 455 -5.72 -11.71 -8.00
N PHE A 456 -5.42 -11.11 -6.84
CA PHE A 456 -6.38 -10.97 -5.75
C PHE A 456 -7.57 -10.09 -6.16
N TYR A 457 -7.32 -8.91 -6.73
CA TYR A 457 -8.37 -8.00 -7.15
C TYR A 457 -9.30 -8.64 -8.22
N ASP A 458 -8.73 -9.27 -9.24
CA ASP A 458 -9.51 -9.78 -10.38
C ASP A 458 -10.41 -10.96 -10.02
N ILE A 459 -10.01 -11.75 -9.04
CA ILE A 459 -10.82 -12.86 -8.54
C ILE A 459 -11.82 -12.36 -7.48
N LEU A 460 -11.39 -11.49 -6.57
CA LEU A 460 -12.24 -11.02 -5.47
C LEU A 460 -13.29 -10.00 -5.88
N ARG A 461 -13.02 -9.18 -6.91
CA ARG A 461 -14.03 -8.26 -7.45
C ARG A 461 -15.26 -8.98 -7.99
N LYS A 462 -15.16 -10.28 -8.32
CA LYS A 462 -16.28 -11.12 -8.76
C LYS A 462 -17.12 -11.63 -7.58
N LYS A 463 -16.63 -11.52 -6.33
CA LYS A 463 -17.34 -11.91 -5.11
C LYS A 463 -18.32 -10.85 -4.59
N VAL A 464 -18.31 -9.65 -5.18
CA VAL A 464 -19.19 -8.52 -4.83
C VAL A 464 -19.76 -7.92 -6.12
N SER A 465 -21.08 -7.82 -6.22
CA SER A 465 -21.74 -7.19 -7.38
C SER A 465 -21.59 -5.66 -7.36
N ASP A 466 -21.75 -4.97 -8.50
CA ASP A 466 -21.74 -3.49 -8.52
C ASP A 466 -22.80 -2.88 -7.60
N LYS A 467 -24.02 -3.45 -7.64
CA LYS A 467 -25.13 -3.03 -6.76
C LYS A 467 -24.80 -3.22 -5.28
N GLU A 468 -24.21 -4.36 -4.91
CA GLU A 468 -23.81 -4.62 -3.53
C GLU A 468 -22.68 -3.68 -3.09
N PHE A 469 -21.72 -3.40 -3.96
CA PHE A 469 -20.64 -2.44 -3.67
C PHE A 469 -21.18 -1.03 -3.45
N GLU A 470 -22.08 -0.55 -4.31
CA GLU A 470 -22.74 0.75 -4.17
C GLU A 470 -23.52 0.83 -2.85
N GLN A 471 -24.32 -0.19 -2.54
CA GLN A 471 -25.08 -0.26 -1.28
C GLN A 471 -24.17 -0.21 -0.04
N LEU A 472 -23.11 -1.04 -0.01
CA LEU A 472 -22.17 -1.06 1.12
C LEU A 472 -21.42 0.28 1.25
N SER A 473 -21.03 0.89 0.13
CA SER A 473 -20.30 2.17 0.12
C SER A 473 -21.15 3.33 0.63
N VAL A 474 -22.47 3.27 0.42
CA VAL A 474 -23.42 4.25 0.97
C VAL A 474 -23.71 3.96 2.45
N GLU A 475 -24.03 2.71 2.81
CA GLU A 475 -24.36 2.32 4.19
C GLU A 475 -23.17 2.54 5.16
N PHE A 476 -21.93 2.37 4.67
CA PHE A 476 -20.69 2.46 5.45
C PHE A 476 -19.72 3.49 4.88
N ALA A 477 -20.22 4.67 4.52
CA ALA A 477 -19.42 5.76 3.96
C ALA A 477 -18.21 6.14 4.85
N ASP A 478 -18.37 6.06 6.17
CA ASP A 478 -17.33 6.33 7.18
C ASP A 478 -16.18 5.30 7.16
N TRP A 479 -16.36 4.12 6.57
CA TRP A 479 -15.35 3.06 6.48
C TRP A 479 -14.48 3.13 5.20
N ASN A 480 -14.79 4.07 4.30
CA ASN A 480 -14.02 4.38 3.09
C ASN A 480 -13.72 3.14 2.21
N LEU A 481 -14.77 2.48 1.72
CA LEU A 481 -14.68 1.30 0.86
C LEU A 481 -14.25 1.67 -0.56
N THR A 482 -12.94 1.74 -0.79
CA THR A 482 -12.38 2.26 -2.06
C THR A 482 -12.63 1.40 -3.31
N ASN A 483 -12.90 0.09 -3.16
CA ASN A 483 -13.13 -0.83 -4.28
C ASN A 483 -13.82 -2.13 -3.82
N LYS A 484 -14.18 -2.99 -4.79
CA LYS A 484 -14.89 -4.26 -4.54
C LYS A 484 -14.11 -5.28 -3.70
N GLU A 485 -12.78 -5.31 -3.77
CA GLU A 485 -11.97 -6.18 -2.91
C GLU A 485 -12.07 -5.73 -1.45
N VAL A 486 -11.91 -4.43 -1.20
CA VAL A 486 -12.09 -3.84 0.14
C VAL A 486 -13.50 -4.12 0.66
N ALA A 487 -14.52 -3.97 -0.18
CA ALA A 487 -15.90 -4.27 0.19
C ALA A 487 -16.12 -5.75 0.52
N TYR A 488 -15.46 -6.68 -0.18
CA TYR A 488 -15.52 -8.10 0.14
C TYR A 488 -14.92 -8.41 1.51
N TYR A 489 -13.73 -7.88 1.79
CA TYR A 489 -13.11 -8.02 3.11
C TYR A 489 -13.95 -7.38 4.21
N PHE A 490 -14.52 -6.20 3.94
CA PHE A 490 -15.39 -5.50 4.87
C PHE A 490 -16.68 -6.28 5.14
N LYS A 491 -17.28 -6.93 4.14
CA LYS A 491 -18.44 -7.83 4.33
C LYS A 491 -18.12 -8.96 5.30
N LEU A 492 -16.94 -9.58 5.17
CA LEU A 492 -16.46 -10.61 6.11
C LEU A 492 -16.21 -10.02 7.50
N PHE A 493 -15.57 -8.85 7.56
CA PHE A 493 -15.31 -8.13 8.81
C PHE A 493 -16.61 -7.79 9.57
N LYS A 494 -17.65 -7.32 8.86
CA LYS A 494 -19.01 -7.10 9.38
C LYS A 494 -19.65 -8.42 9.85
N LYS A 495 -19.50 -9.50 9.08
CA LYS A 495 -20.00 -10.85 9.45
C LYS A 495 -19.44 -11.32 10.79
N TYR A 496 -18.19 -11.02 11.11
CA TYR A 496 -17.55 -11.36 12.39
C TYR A 496 -17.80 -10.33 13.51
N LEU A 497 -18.71 -9.37 13.28
CA LEU A 497 -19.07 -8.31 14.22
C LEU A 497 -17.90 -7.37 14.60
N TYR A 498 -16.82 -7.35 13.80
CA TYR A 498 -15.66 -6.50 14.09
C TYR A 498 -15.93 -5.01 13.82
N THR A 499 -17.07 -4.66 13.24
CA THR A 499 -17.53 -3.25 13.11
C THR A 499 -17.76 -2.56 14.44
N LYS A 500 -17.86 -3.32 15.55
CA LYS A 500 -17.82 -2.77 16.92
C LYS A 500 -16.48 -2.11 17.26
N ALA A 501 -15.39 -2.49 16.58
CA ALA A 501 -14.09 -1.82 16.68
C ALA A 501 -14.03 -0.60 15.73
N ARG A 502 -14.76 0.47 16.09
CA ARG A 502 -14.95 1.65 15.23
C ARG A 502 -13.65 2.37 14.86
N PHE A 503 -12.59 2.26 15.67
CA PHE A 503 -11.28 2.82 15.34
C PHE A 503 -10.65 2.25 14.05
N ASN A 504 -11.18 1.14 13.51
CA ASN A 504 -10.76 0.59 12.23
C ASN A 504 -11.36 1.33 11.02
N SER A 505 -12.37 2.19 11.19
CA SER A 505 -12.88 3.02 10.08
C SER A 505 -11.85 4.04 9.59
N ILE A 506 -10.93 4.46 10.48
CA ILE A 506 -9.78 5.29 10.14
C ILE A 506 -8.70 4.40 9.53
N ARG A 507 -8.61 4.40 8.20
CA ARG A 507 -7.67 3.56 7.46
C ARG A 507 -6.21 3.94 7.73
N PRO A 508 -5.31 2.96 7.99
CA PRO A 508 -3.87 3.22 8.08
C PRO A 508 -3.31 3.80 6.78
N THR A 509 -2.49 4.83 6.90
CA THR A 509 -1.78 5.44 5.78
C THR A 509 -0.64 4.58 5.26
N SER A 510 -0.04 3.77 6.14
CA SER A 510 1.02 2.80 5.81
C SER A 510 0.58 1.67 4.85
N ASN A 511 -0.72 1.55 4.60
CA ASN A 511 -1.32 0.57 3.68
C ASN A 511 -1.72 1.16 2.32
N SER A 512 -1.36 2.40 1.99
CA SER A 512 -1.32 2.81 0.57
C SER A 512 -0.09 2.18 -0.07
N VAL A 513 -0.09 0.86 -0.25
CA VAL A 513 0.86 0.21 -1.16
C VAL A 513 0.62 0.83 -2.52
N SER A 514 1.48 1.80 -2.79
CA SER A 514 1.53 2.60 -3.99
C SER A 514 2.11 1.78 -5.15
N SER A 515 2.14 0.44 -5.09
CA SER A 515 2.75 -0.36 -6.16
C SER A 515 1.92 -0.49 -7.45
N LEU A 516 0.72 0.11 -7.55
CA LEU A 516 0.15 0.47 -8.87
C LEU A 516 0.02 1.93 -9.16
N ASN A 517 -0.28 2.75 -8.16
CA ASN A 517 -0.26 4.17 -8.45
C ASN A 517 1.15 4.53 -8.94
N ASP A 518 2.20 3.87 -8.47
CA ASP A 518 3.57 4.10 -8.93
C ASP A 518 3.86 3.59 -10.34
N GLU A 519 3.41 2.41 -10.76
CA GLU A 519 3.66 1.94 -12.13
C GLU A 519 2.74 2.66 -13.13
N LEU A 520 1.48 2.91 -12.75
CA LEU A 520 0.53 3.65 -13.57
C LEU A 520 0.92 5.12 -13.65
N GLU A 521 1.12 5.82 -12.55
CA GLU A 521 1.57 7.22 -12.54
C GLU A 521 2.95 7.33 -13.17
N SER A 522 3.89 6.41 -12.92
CA SER A 522 5.18 6.43 -13.61
C SER A 522 5.03 6.21 -15.12
N LYS A 523 4.20 5.27 -15.58
CA LYS A 523 3.97 5.08 -17.02
C LYS A 523 3.22 6.26 -17.64
N VAL A 524 2.24 6.83 -16.93
CA VAL A 524 1.51 8.03 -17.35
C VAL A 524 2.48 9.20 -17.47
N GLU A 525 3.36 9.42 -16.49
CA GLU A 525 4.36 10.49 -16.54
C GLU A 525 5.40 10.25 -17.63
N ILE A 526 5.94 9.04 -17.77
CA ILE A 526 6.90 8.70 -18.85
C ILE A 526 6.29 8.92 -20.23
N LEU A 527 5.03 8.51 -20.44
CA LEU A 527 4.31 8.73 -21.69
C LEU A 527 3.98 10.21 -21.91
N THR A 528 3.58 10.92 -20.86
CA THR A 528 3.30 12.37 -20.90
C THR A 528 4.57 13.13 -21.27
N ASP A 529 5.69 12.82 -20.63
CA ASP A 529 7.00 13.40 -20.93
C ASP A 529 7.46 13.06 -22.34
N ALA A 530 7.25 11.84 -22.81
CA ALA A 530 7.60 11.45 -24.18
C ALA A 530 6.77 12.23 -25.22
N ILE A 531 5.50 12.53 -24.93
CA ILE A 531 4.63 13.36 -25.78
C ILE A 531 5.11 14.82 -25.76
N ILE A 532 5.31 15.40 -24.58
CA ILE A 532 5.64 16.83 -24.42
C ILE A 532 7.06 17.14 -24.90
N ASN A 533 8.00 16.23 -24.69
CA ASN A 533 9.40 16.41 -25.13
C ASN A 533 9.64 15.98 -26.57
N PHE A 534 8.61 15.51 -27.28
CA PHE A 534 8.71 15.24 -28.69
C PHE A 534 9.10 16.52 -29.45
N LYS A 535 10.04 16.41 -30.39
CA LYS A 535 10.66 17.53 -31.14
C LYS A 535 9.64 18.47 -31.80
N PHE A 536 8.41 18.00 -32.00
CA PHE A 536 7.34 18.75 -32.66
C PHE A 536 6.14 19.07 -31.78
N CYS A 537 6.21 18.88 -30.46
CA CYS A 537 5.15 19.32 -29.56
C CYS A 537 5.35 20.79 -29.17
N ASP A 538 4.30 21.61 -29.34
CA ASP A 538 4.26 22.95 -28.75
C ASP A 538 3.98 22.81 -27.25
N LYS A 539 5.05 22.86 -26.46
CA LYS A 539 5.01 22.69 -25.01
C LYS A 539 4.11 23.73 -24.34
N LYS A 540 4.18 25.00 -24.78
CA LYS A 540 3.46 26.11 -24.14
C LYS A 540 1.96 25.96 -24.30
N SER A 541 1.50 25.57 -25.50
CA SER A 541 0.07 25.33 -25.73
C SER A 541 -0.40 24.01 -25.12
N THR A 542 0.42 22.97 -25.12
CA THR A 542 0.05 21.64 -24.60
C THR A 542 0.04 21.58 -23.05
N GLN A 543 0.85 22.39 -22.37
CA GLN A 543 0.97 22.42 -20.90
C GLN A 543 -0.06 23.31 -20.19
N LYS A 544 -1.05 23.90 -20.86
CA LYS A 544 -2.11 24.64 -20.16
C LYS A 544 -2.80 23.69 -19.17
N ASP A 545 -3.05 24.15 -17.94
CA ASP A 545 -3.44 23.32 -16.79
C ASP A 545 -4.60 22.36 -17.09
N GLU A 546 -5.66 22.82 -17.76
CA GLU A 546 -6.80 21.99 -18.15
C GLU A 546 -6.42 20.90 -19.18
N GLY A 547 -5.57 21.21 -20.17
CA GLY A 547 -5.19 20.29 -21.24
C GLY A 547 -4.23 19.18 -20.79
N LEU A 548 -3.30 19.49 -19.88
CA LEU A 548 -2.35 18.51 -19.35
C LEU A 548 -3.06 17.47 -18.46
N SER A 549 -4.02 17.93 -17.65
CA SER A 549 -4.89 17.08 -16.84
C SER A 549 -5.62 16.04 -17.71
N ASP A 550 -6.27 16.50 -18.78
CA ASP A 550 -7.07 15.63 -19.65
C ASP A 550 -6.23 14.60 -20.42
N ILE A 551 -5.01 14.97 -20.83
CA ILE A 551 -4.05 14.04 -21.43
C ILE A 551 -3.68 12.95 -20.42
N LYS A 552 -3.30 13.33 -19.19
CA LYS A 552 -2.94 12.38 -18.14
C LYS A 552 -4.09 11.43 -17.80
N ILE A 553 -5.32 11.94 -17.72
CA ILE A 553 -6.53 11.14 -17.49
C ILE A 553 -6.74 10.13 -18.61
N THR A 554 -6.61 10.55 -19.87
CA THR A 554 -6.79 9.68 -21.04
C THR A 554 -5.74 8.58 -21.10
N LEU A 555 -4.47 8.92 -20.83
CA LEU A 555 -3.39 7.94 -20.72
C LEU A 555 -3.63 6.96 -19.58
N ALA A 556 -4.04 7.45 -18.41
CA ALA A 556 -4.33 6.61 -17.25
C ALA A 556 -5.45 5.61 -17.55
N ASN A 557 -6.54 6.06 -18.21
CA ASN A 557 -7.65 5.19 -18.59
C ASN A 557 -7.22 4.12 -19.60
N ALA A 558 -6.45 4.50 -20.63
CA ALA A 558 -5.96 3.55 -21.62
C ALA A 558 -5.06 2.46 -21.02
N ILE A 559 -4.18 2.83 -20.09
CA ILE A 559 -3.29 1.88 -19.41
C ILE A 559 -4.09 0.99 -18.44
N LYS A 560 -5.03 1.57 -17.66
CA LYS A 560 -5.90 0.81 -16.74
C LYS A 560 -6.75 -0.24 -17.45
N GLU A 561 -7.26 0.10 -18.63
CA GLU A 561 -8.11 -0.78 -19.44
C GLU A 561 -7.30 -1.72 -20.35
N ASN A 562 -5.97 -1.59 -20.38
CA ASN A 562 -5.08 -2.24 -21.36
C ASN A 562 -5.58 -2.05 -22.80
N SER A 563 -6.14 -0.87 -23.09
CA SER A 563 -6.75 -0.53 -24.36
C SER A 563 -5.75 0.17 -25.28
N SER A 564 -6.14 0.45 -26.52
CA SER A 564 -5.22 1.11 -27.48
C SER A 564 -5.09 2.59 -27.14
N LEU A 565 -3.87 3.12 -27.11
CA LEU A 565 -3.65 4.56 -27.05
C LEU A 565 -3.89 5.15 -28.45
N ASN A 566 -5.04 5.79 -28.63
CA ASN A 566 -5.48 6.28 -29.92
C ASN A 566 -5.15 7.78 -30.10
N PHE A 567 -4.42 8.08 -31.17
CA PHE A 567 -4.21 9.42 -31.66
C PHE A 567 -5.02 9.62 -32.94
N VAL A 568 -5.76 10.73 -33.01
CA VAL A 568 -6.61 11.07 -34.15
C VAL A 568 -6.26 12.46 -34.65
N GLY A 569 -6.19 12.64 -35.97
CA GLY A 569 -5.99 13.95 -36.59
C GLY A 569 -6.64 14.05 -37.96
N TYR A 570 -6.98 15.27 -38.37
CA TYR A 570 -7.53 15.53 -39.69
C TYR A 570 -6.44 15.64 -40.76
N TRP A 571 -6.77 15.20 -41.99
CA TRP A 571 -5.91 15.35 -43.16
C TRP A 571 -6.68 15.94 -44.34
N GLY A 572 -6.37 17.20 -44.66
CA GLY A 572 -7.00 17.99 -45.72
C GLY A 572 -6.43 17.73 -47.11
N VAL A 573 -7.22 18.07 -48.13
CA VAL A 573 -6.81 18.09 -49.55
C VAL A 573 -6.85 19.53 -50.06
N GLU A 574 -5.72 20.00 -50.58
CA GLU A 574 -5.57 21.35 -51.16
C GLU A 574 -4.83 21.34 -52.52
N LYS A 575 -4.25 20.21 -52.91
CA LYS A 575 -3.37 20.05 -54.06
C LYS A 575 -3.55 18.68 -54.71
N ALA A 576 -3.13 18.55 -55.96
CA ALA A 576 -3.32 17.32 -56.75
C ALA A 576 -2.35 16.19 -56.34
N ASN A 577 -1.12 16.54 -55.97
CA ASN A 577 -0.06 15.58 -55.68
C ASN A 577 0.51 15.82 -54.28
N ILE A 578 0.97 14.75 -53.64
CA ILE A 578 1.74 14.86 -52.39
C ILE A 578 3.05 15.61 -52.66
N ASP A 579 3.52 16.36 -51.68
CA ASP A 579 4.83 17.02 -51.74
C ASP A 579 5.71 16.65 -50.53
N GLU A 580 6.92 17.18 -50.50
CA GLU A 580 7.88 16.94 -49.43
C GLU A 580 7.34 17.32 -48.04
N LYS A 581 6.40 18.27 -47.96
CA LYS A 581 5.82 18.70 -46.68
C LYS A 581 4.87 17.66 -46.12
N ASP A 582 4.11 16.98 -46.98
CA ASP A 582 3.24 15.87 -46.56
C ASP A 582 4.07 14.69 -46.05
N ILE A 583 5.11 14.35 -46.81
CA ILE A 583 6.06 13.28 -46.46
C ILE A 583 6.72 13.59 -45.13
N PHE A 584 7.18 14.84 -44.95
CA PHE A 584 7.81 15.30 -43.71
C PHE A 584 6.87 15.20 -42.51
N ALA A 585 5.63 15.67 -42.63
CA ALA A 585 4.65 15.60 -41.55
C ALA A 585 4.29 14.15 -41.17
N LEU A 586 4.09 13.29 -42.15
CA LEU A 586 3.79 11.87 -41.91
C LEU A 586 4.99 11.14 -41.28
N SER A 587 6.22 11.46 -41.70
CA SER A 587 7.43 10.94 -41.07
C SER A 587 7.53 11.35 -39.60
N ASN A 588 7.19 12.59 -39.26
CA ASN A 588 7.21 13.05 -37.86
C ASN A 588 6.18 12.32 -37.00
N LEU A 589 4.95 12.12 -37.50
CA LEU A 589 3.94 11.33 -36.80
C LEU A 589 4.38 9.86 -36.61
N ARG A 590 5.13 9.32 -37.57
CA ARG A 590 5.68 7.96 -37.49
C ARG A 590 6.72 7.88 -36.38
N ASP A 591 7.56 8.90 -36.26
CA ASP A 591 8.62 8.95 -35.26
C ASP A 591 8.04 9.14 -33.84
N LEU A 592 6.99 9.97 -33.69
CA LEU A 592 6.21 10.05 -32.44
C LEU A 592 5.63 8.68 -32.07
N LYS A 593 4.92 8.04 -33.00
CA LYS A 593 4.34 6.70 -32.80
C LYS A 593 5.41 5.70 -32.38
N LYS A 594 6.52 5.60 -33.11
CA LYS A 594 7.63 4.67 -32.79
C LYS A 594 8.25 4.97 -31.43
N GLY A 595 8.42 6.24 -31.08
CA GLY A 595 8.94 6.65 -29.77
C GLY A 595 8.03 6.18 -28.63
N LEU A 596 6.73 6.38 -28.76
CA LEU A 596 5.75 5.94 -27.77
C LEU A 596 5.60 4.42 -27.72
N GLN A 597 5.73 3.71 -28.85
CA GLN A 597 5.65 2.24 -28.90
C GLN A 597 6.78 1.53 -28.14
N LYS A 598 7.91 2.21 -27.91
CA LYS A 598 8.98 1.69 -27.03
C LYS A 598 8.55 1.65 -25.56
N ILE A 599 7.57 2.47 -25.18
CA ILE A 599 7.07 2.61 -23.80
C ILE A 599 5.73 1.87 -23.64
N TYR A 600 4.83 1.99 -24.62
CA TYR A 600 3.51 1.35 -24.65
C TYR A 600 3.27 0.71 -26.03
N PRO A 601 3.30 -0.62 -26.17
CA PRO A 601 3.27 -1.28 -27.49
C PRO A 601 2.02 -0.98 -28.33
N ASN A 602 0.87 -0.76 -27.70
CA ASN A 602 -0.43 -0.61 -28.36
C ASN A 602 -0.80 0.85 -28.66
N VAL A 603 0.01 1.52 -29.47
CA VAL A 603 -0.23 2.91 -29.94
C VAL A 603 -0.76 2.91 -31.37
N ARG A 604 -1.87 3.62 -31.60
CA ARG A 604 -2.52 3.74 -32.91
C ARG A 604 -2.64 5.20 -33.32
N VAL A 605 -2.34 5.47 -34.59
CA VAL A 605 -2.56 6.79 -35.21
C VAL A 605 -3.59 6.62 -36.32
N THR A 606 -4.65 7.41 -36.27
CA THR A 606 -5.72 7.45 -37.26
C THR A 606 -5.79 8.82 -37.93
N LEU A 607 -5.67 8.83 -39.25
CA LEU A 607 -5.85 10.02 -40.07
C LEU A 607 -7.26 10.03 -40.65
N VAL A 608 -8.01 11.07 -40.34
CA VAL A 608 -9.35 11.30 -40.88
C VAL A 608 -9.21 12.18 -42.12
N LEU A 609 -9.37 11.57 -43.29
CA LEU A 609 -9.26 12.22 -44.60
C LEU A 609 -10.53 13.04 -44.85
N THR A 610 -10.40 14.37 -44.89
CA THR A 610 -11.54 15.30 -44.93
C THR A 610 -12.08 15.53 -46.35
N ASP A 611 -12.41 14.45 -47.07
CA ASP A 611 -12.96 14.46 -48.43
C ASP A 611 -14.27 15.26 -48.57
N VAL A 612 -15.09 15.25 -47.52
CA VAL A 612 -16.26 16.11 -47.37
C VAL A 612 -15.89 17.60 -47.46
N HIS A 613 -14.79 18.03 -46.83
CA HIS A 613 -14.34 19.42 -46.89
C HIS A 613 -13.82 19.79 -48.28
N GLY A 614 -13.17 18.87 -48.98
CA GLY A 614 -12.82 19.05 -50.39
C GLY A 614 -14.04 19.30 -51.27
N GLN A 615 -15.13 18.56 -51.05
CA GLN A 615 -16.40 18.76 -51.75
C GLN A 615 -17.07 20.09 -51.38
N ILE A 616 -17.06 20.48 -50.10
CA ILE A 616 -17.56 21.79 -49.63
C ILE A 616 -16.80 22.92 -50.34
N ASN A 617 -15.49 22.76 -50.54
CA ASN A 617 -14.63 23.69 -51.26
C ASN A 617 -14.75 23.61 -52.79
N LYS A 618 -15.63 22.74 -53.31
CA LYS A 618 -15.83 22.50 -54.75
C LYS A 618 -14.55 22.08 -55.47
N LEU A 619 -13.68 21.34 -54.80
CA LEU A 619 -12.53 20.74 -55.46
C LEU A 619 -12.98 19.63 -56.41
N ASP A 620 -12.21 19.42 -57.46
CA ASP A 620 -12.44 18.36 -58.43
C ASP A 620 -12.43 16.97 -57.76
N LYS A 621 -13.34 16.09 -58.16
CA LYS A 621 -13.50 14.77 -57.53
C LYS A 621 -12.32 13.86 -57.80
N ASP A 622 -11.75 13.91 -59.00
CA ASP A 622 -10.59 13.12 -59.36
C ASP A 622 -9.35 13.62 -58.63
N LEU A 623 -9.24 14.94 -58.41
CA LEU A 623 -8.22 15.52 -57.54
C LEU A 623 -8.31 14.98 -56.09
N ILE A 624 -9.49 15.00 -55.49
CA ILE A 624 -9.73 14.46 -54.14
C ILE A 624 -9.34 12.98 -54.07
N LYS A 625 -9.76 12.20 -55.08
CA LYS A 625 -9.51 10.76 -55.16
C LYS A 625 -8.01 10.46 -55.32
N ASN A 626 -7.33 11.13 -56.24
CA ASN A 626 -5.92 10.91 -56.54
C ASN A 626 -5.03 11.26 -55.34
N TYR A 627 -5.29 12.42 -54.72
CA TYR A 627 -4.53 12.86 -53.54
C TYR A 627 -4.70 11.89 -52.36
N TYR A 628 -5.94 11.55 -52.01
CA TYR A 628 -6.19 10.66 -50.87
C TYR A 628 -5.83 9.20 -51.12
N SER A 629 -5.85 8.73 -52.37
CA SER A 629 -5.31 7.41 -52.71
C SER A 629 -3.83 7.32 -52.36
N THR A 630 -3.08 8.37 -52.73
CA THR A 630 -1.64 8.46 -52.47
C THR A 630 -1.34 8.60 -50.97
N ILE A 631 -2.04 9.51 -50.27
CA ILE A 631 -1.91 9.66 -48.81
C ILE A 631 -2.26 8.36 -48.09
N LYS A 632 -3.28 7.64 -48.52
CA LYS A 632 -3.66 6.35 -47.93
C LYS A 632 -2.56 5.30 -48.10
N GLY A 633 -1.94 5.20 -49.28
CA GLY A 633 -0.81 4.32 -49.52
C GLY A 633 0.37 4.62 -48.58
N LEU A 634 0.79 5.89 -48.55
CA LEU A 634 1.90 6.32 -47.71
C LEU A 634 1.60 6.17 -46.20
N SER A 635 0.37 6.42 -45.79
CA SER A 635 -0.08 6.22 -44.41
C SER A 635 -0.01 4.74 -44.00
N TYR A 636 -0.34 3.83 -44.92
CA TYR A 636 -0.24 2.39 -44.68
C TYR A 636 1.22 1.95 -44.49
N GLU A 637 2.15 2.47 -45.30
CA GLU A 637 3.59 2.21 -45.14
C GLU A 637 4.13 2.67 -43.78
N TYR A 638 3.58 3.74 -43.22
CA TYR A 638 3.90 4.22 -41.87
C TYR A 638 3.06 3.58 -40.75
N GLY A 639 2.18 2.64 -41.10
CA GLY A 639 1.36 1.87 -40.18
C GLY A 639 0.25 2.69 -39.52
N PHE A 640 -0.29 3.69 -40.20
CA PHE A 640 -1.44 4.47 -39.75
C PHE A 640 -2.74 3.90 -40.30
N LYS A 641 -3.83 4.11 -39.57
CA LYS A 641 -5.18 3.87 -40.07
C LYS A 641 -5.65 5.12 -40.80
N THR A 642 -6.30 4.97 -41.94
CA THR A 642 -6.96 6.09 -42.62
C THR A 642 -8.46 5.83 -42.74
N VAL A 643 -9.27 6.84 -42.45
CA VAL A 643 -10.72 6.80 -42.64
C VAL A 643 -11.17 8.04 -43.39
N PHE A 644 -12.11 7.89 -44.31
CA PHE A 644 -12.72 9.04 -44.98
C PHE A 644 -13.79 9.64 -44.07
N LEU A 645 -13.79 10.97 -43.92
CA LEU A 645 -14.78 11.69 -43.14
C LEU A 645 -16.19 11.40 -43.66
N SER A 646 -16.36 11.29 -44.99
CA SER A 646 -17.64 10.91 -45.61
C SER A 646 -18.17 9.56 -45.15
N LYS A 647 -17.28 8.59 -44.86
CA LYS A 647 -17.68 7.28 -44.32
C LYS A 647 -18.16 7.39 -42.87
N LEU A 648 -17.50 8.22 -42.08
CA LEU A 648 -17.91 8.46 -40.69
C LEU A 648 -19.25 9.23 -40.64
N TRP A 649 -19.41 10.24 -41.48
CA TRP A 649 -20.69 10.92 -41.65
C TRP A 649 -21.80 9.94 -42.04
N LYS A 650 -21.53 9.02 -42.97
CA LYS A 650 -22.49 7.99 -43.38
C LYS A 650 -22.85 7.04 -42.24
N SER A 651 -21.89 6.61 -41.40
CA SER A 651 -22.20 5.77 -40.22
C SER A 651 -23.06 6.48 -39.19
N ASP A 652 -23.02 7.81 -39.16
CA ASP A 652 -23.81 8.65 -38.26
C ASP A 652 -25.08 9.22 -38.92
N ASN A 653 -25.47 8.70 -40.10
CA ASN A 653 -26.64 9.14 -40.86
C ASN A 653 -26.64 10.64 -41.22
N ILE A 654 -25.47 11.25 -41.35
CA ILE A 654 -25.32 12.67 -41.72
C ILE A 654 -25.24 12.78 -43.24
N LYS A 655 -26.06 13.66 -43.85
CA LYS A 655 -26.00 13.96 -45.29
C LYS A 655 -25.55 15.40 -45.52
N MET A 656 -24.81 15.61 -46.61
CA MET A 656 -24.38 16.93 -47.07
C MET A 656 -25.56 17.89 -47.32
N SER A 657 -26.73 17.36 -47.69
CA SER A 657 -27.97 18.14 -47.84
C SER A 657 -28.46 18.76 -46.53
N ASP A 658 -28.12 18.15 -45.40
CA ASP A 658 -28.65 18.52 -44.09
C ASP A 658 -27.91 19.72 -43.51
N LEU A 659 -26.64 19.91 -43.90
CA LEU A 659 -25.84 21.10 -43.55
C LEU A 659 -26.51 22.39 -44.01
N LYS A 660 -27.08 22.38 -45.23
CA LYS A 660 -27.69 23.56 -45.87
C LYS A 660 -29.02 23.96 -45.21
N LYS A 661 -29.57 23.12 -44.33
CA LYS A 661 -30.86 23.33 -43.65
C LYS A 661 -30.69 23.78 -42.19
N ARG A 662 -29.47 23.74 -41.65
CA ARG A 662 -29.20 24.12 -40.25
C ARG A 662 -29.23 25.64 -40.09
N LYS A 663 -29.97 26.11 -39.08
CA LYS A 663 -29.89 27.50 -38.63
C LYS A 663 -28.58 27.72 -37.90
N ILE A 664 -27.95 28.85 -38.13
CA ILE A 664 -26.60 29.13 -37.64
C ILE A 664 -26.66 30.24 -36.60
N ASP A 665 -26.04 30.00 -35.46
CA ASP A 665 -25.83 31.03 -34.46
C ASP A 665 -24.59 31.86 -34.82
N LEU A 666 -24.80 33.11 -35.19
CA LEU A 666 -23.72 34.04 -35.54
C LEU A 666 -22.90 34.47 -34.31
N ARG A 667 -23.33 34.10 -33.09
CA ARG A 667 -22.60 34.33 -31.83
C ARG A 667 -21.68 33.16 -31.46
N ASP A 668 -21.63 32.11 -32.27
CA ASP A 668 -20.74 30.98 -32.05
C ASP A 668 -19.27 31.42 -32.02
N LYS A 669 -18.53 31.00 -30.99
CA LYS A 669 -17.12 31.38 -30.80
C LYS A 669 -16.23 30.98 -32.00
N ARG A 670 -16.62 29.92 -32.73
CA ARG A 670 -15.97 29.43 -33.95
C ARG A 670 -16.15 30.35 -35.15
N TYR A 671 -17.13 31.26 -35.12
CA TYR A 671 -17.48 32.14 -36.24
C TYR A 671 -16.27 32.91 -36.77
N SER A 672 -15.50 33.54 -35.89
CA SER A 672 -14.33 34.35 -36.26
C SER A 672 -13.25 33.53 -36.95
N PHE A 673 -13.02 32.30 -36.48
CA PHE A 673 -12.06 31.35 -37.03
C PHE A 673 -12.52 30.84 -38.41
N LEU A 674 -13.76 30.38 -38.54
CA LEU A 674 -14.29 29.83 -39.79
C LEU A 674 -14.58 30.86 -40.85
N LYS A 675 -14.84 32.12 -40.48
CA LYS A 675 -15.00 33.22 -41.45
C LYS A 675 -13.77 33.37 -42.34
N ARG A 676 -12.57 33.19 -41.77
CA ARG A 676 -11.30 33.20 -42.52
C ARG A 676 -11.19 31.98 -43.42
N SER A 677 -11.52 30.79 -42.92
CA SER A 677 -11.46 29.55 -43.70
C SER A 677 -12.42 29.56 -44.88
N SER A 678 -13.68 29.94 -44.66
CA SER A 678 -14.67 30.13 -45.74
C SER A 678 -14.17 31.13 -46.79
N SER A 679 -13.65 32.28 -46.34
CA SER A 679 -13.17 33.32 -47.26
C SER A 679 -11.98 32.89 -48.13
N LYS A 680 -11.20 31.91 -47.68
CA LYS A 680 -9.97 31.44 -48.34
C LYS A 680 -10.17 30.18 -49.19
N HIS A 681 -11.00 29.25 -48.73
CA HIS A 681 -11.07 27.91 -49.31
C HIS A 681 -12.37 27.64 -50.06
N TYR A 682 -13.44 28.40 -49.80
CA TYR A 682 -14.72 28.20 -50.46
C TYR A 682 -14.74 28.85 -51.84
N ASN A 683 -14.67 28.04 -52.91
CA ASN A 683 -14.71 28.50 -54.31
C ASN A 683 -16.13 28.85 -54.81
N GLY A 684 -17.07 29.16 -53.91
CA GLY A 684 -18.42 29.59 -54.30
C GLY A 684 -18.57 31.11 -54.30
N LEU A 685 -19.48 31.62 -55.14
CA LEU A 685 -19.71 33.06 -55.33
C LEU A 685 -20.22 33.79 -54.07
N ASN A 686 -20.79 33.08 -53.08
CA ASN A 686 -21.30 33.67 -51.83
C ASN A 686 -20.50 33.17 -50.62
N LYS A 687 -19.64 34.04 -50.07
CA LYS A 687 -18.79 33.75 -48.90
C LYS A 687 -19.57 33.53 -47.60
N ASN A 688 -20.72 34.19 -47.44
CA ASN A 688 -21.59 33.98 -46.27
C ASN A 688 -22.15 32.55 -46.30
N LYS A 689 -22.62 32.09 -47.47
CA LYS A 689 -23.05 30.70 -47.65
C LYS A 689 -21.94 29.68 -47.40
N GLY A 690 -20.70 30.00 -47.77
CA GLY A 690 -19.53 29.19 -47.41
C GLY A 690 -19.38 29.11 -45.88
N LEU A 691 -19.44 30.24 -45.18
CA LEU A 691 -19.30 30.31 -43.73
C LEU A 691 -20.38 29.50 -43.02
N GLU A 692 -21.61 29.57 -43.53
CA GLU A 692 -22.73 28.80 -43.03
C GLU A 692 -22.49 27.28 -43.13
N ILE A 693 -22.02 26.81 -44.28
CA ILE A 693 -21.70 25.40 -44.51
C ILE A 693 -20.55 24.94 -43.62
N TYR A 694 -19.53 25.78 -43.43
CA TYR A 694 -18.39 25.46 -42.55
C TYR A 694 -18.77 25.34 -41.08
N LEU A 695 -19.64 26.23 -40.57
CA LEU A 695 -20.16 26.14 -39.20
C LEU A 695 -21.00 24.88 -39.01
N ALA A 696 -21.89 24.57 -39.96
CA ALA A 696 -22.69 23.34 -39.91
C ALA A 696 -21.83 22.07 -40.02
N ALA A 697 -20.81 22.07 -40.89
CA ALA A 697 -19.88 20.95 -41.04
C ALA A 697 -19.07 20.71 -39.76
N SER A 698 -18.60 21.78 -39.12
CA SER A 698 -17.88 21.72 -37.84
C SER A 698 -18.68 21.02 -36.73
N GLU A 699 -20.00 21.24 -36.64
CA GLU A 699 -20.85 20.52 -35.69
C GLU A 699 -21.00 19.04 -36.02
N ALA A 700 -21.19 18.72 -37.30
CA ALA A 700 -21.29 17.34 -37.77
C ALA A 700 -19.99 16.58 -37.51
N ASP A 701 -18.86 17.20 -37.83
CA ASP A 701 -17.52 16.71 -37.55
C ASP A 701 -17.32 16.42 -36.07
N ASN A 702 -17.68 17.36 -35.19
CA ASN A 702 -17.54 17.19 -33.75
C ASN A 702 -18.30 15.94 -33.26
N LEU A 703 -19.58 15.83 -33.61
CA LEU A 703 -20.42 14.69 -33.24
C LEU A 703 -19.82 13.35 -33.70
N VAL A 704 -19.38 13.32 -34.95
CA VAL A 704 -18.85 12.10 -35.58
C VAL A 704 -17.53 11.70 -34.97
N ILE A 705 -16.62 12.64 -34.75
CA ILE A 705 -15.30 12.35 -34.18
C ILE A 705 -15.41 11.92 -32.71
N GLU A 706 -16.15 12.66 -31.88
CA GLU A 706 -16.32 12.30 -30.47
C GLU A 706 -16.98 10.92 -30.31
N ARG A 707 -17.93 10.56 -31.18
CA ARG A 707 -18.62 9.26 -31.12
C ARG A 707 -17.76 8.09 -31.60
N ASN A 708 -17.03 8.26 -32.70
CA ASN A 708 -16.25 7.17 -33.31
C ASN A 708 -14.87 6.99 -32.64
N TYR A 709 -14.37 8.02 -31.96
CA TYR A 709 -13.06 8.03 -31.32
C TYR A 709 -13.14 8.57 -29.89
N PRO A 710 -13.95 7.97 -28.99
CA PRO A 710 -13.94 8.33 -27.59
C PRO A 710 -12.57 8.04 -26.98
N ASN A 711 -12.22 8.75 -25.90
CA ASN A 711 -10.98 8.53 -25.14
C ASN A 711 -9.70 8.57 -26.00
N SER A 712 -9.67 9.45 -27.01
CA SER A 712 -8.55 9.60 -27.95
C SER A 712 -7.86 10.95 -27.77
N LEU A 713 -6.57 11.01 -28.10
CA LEU A 713 -5.79 12.25 -28.11
C LEU A 713 -5.84 12.88 -29.50
N PHE A 714 -6.29 14.14 -29.59
CA PHE A 714 -6.42 14.85 -30.86
C PHE A 714 -5.12 15.58 -31.22
N LEU A 715 -4.53 15.23 -32.36
CA LEU A 715 -3.32 15.84 -32.89
C LEU A 715 -3.68 17.07 -33.75
N THR A 716 -3.12 18.24 -33.42
CA THR A 716 -3.38 19.46 -34.20
C THR A 716 -2.15 20.32 -34.46
N TYR A 717 -1.90 20.70 -35.73
CA TYR A 717 -0.88 21.69 -36.12
C TYR A 717 -1.39 23.16 -36.08
N ASN A 718 -2.52 23.41 -35.41
CA ASN A 718 -3.26 24.67 -35.48
C ASN A 718 -3.47 25.31 -34.10
N SER A 719 -3.87 26.58 -34.10
CA SER A 719 -4.08 27.42 -32.93
C SER A 719 -5.06 26.82 -31.92
N ASP A 720 -4.98 27.34 -30.69
CA ASP A 720 -5.87 27.02 -29.55
C ASP A 720 -7.37 26.99 -29.91
N SER A 721 -7.79 27.72 -30.96
CA SER A 721 -9.16 27.78 -31.49
C SER A 721 -9.82 26.42 -31.77
N TRP A 722 -9.05 25.32 -31.92
CA TRP A 722 -9.62 23.96 -31.98
C TRP A 722 -10.35 23.56 -30.70
N SER A 723 -10.12 24.24 -29.57
CA SER A 723 -10.88 24.10 -28.33
C SER A 723 -12.39 24.18 -28.55
N ASP A 724 -12.79 25.03 -29.49
CA ASP A 724 -14.19 25.30 -29.77
C ASP A 724 -14.79 24.27 -30.75
N PHE A 725 -13.95 23.52 -31.49
CA PHE A 725 -14.36 22.54 -32.50
C PHE A 725 -14.53 21.13 -31.95
N LEU A 726 -13.58 20.68 -31.14
CA LEU A 726 -13.56 19.36 -30.51
C LEU A 726 -13.31 19.56 -29.02
N PRO A 727 -14.32 20.01 -28.25
CA PRO A 727 -14.12 20.44 -26.88
C PRO A 727 -13.80 19.27 -25.94
N LYS A 728 -14.29 18.05 -26.22
CA LYS A 728 -14.15 16.91 -25.28
C LYS A 728 -12.93 16.03 -25.52
N LEU A 729 -12.14 16.30 -26.56
CA LEU A 729 -10.92 15.54 -26.82
C LEU A 729 -9.69 16.32 -26.32
N PRO A 730 -8.83 15.71 -25.49
CA PRO A 730 -7.56 16.29 -25.10
C PRO A 730 -6.68 16.50 -26.33
N LYS A 731 -5.94 17.62 -26.37
CA LYS A 731 -5.23 18.07 -27.57
C LYS A 731 -3.74 18.05 -27.37
N ILE A 732 -3.03 17.60 -28.40
CA ILE A 732 -1.59 17.72 -28.52
C ILE A 732 -1.31 18.70 -29.65
N PHE A 733 -0.75 19.84 -29.27
CA PHE A 733 -0.39 20.88 -30.23
C PHE A 733 0.96 20.56 -30.84
N LEU A 734 0.99 20.56 -32.17
CA LEU A 734 2.20 20.31 -32.93
C LEU A 734 2.65 21.60 -33.63
N TRP A 735 3.92 21.97 -33.51
CA TRP A 735 4.51 23.12 -34.22
C TRP A 735 5.30 22.68 -35.47
N SER A 736 5.43 23.58 -36.45
CA SER A 736 6.24 23.34 -37.66
C SER A 736 7.61 24.00 -37.55
N VAL A 737 8.68 23.27 -37.86
CA VAL A 737 10.05 23.79 -37.92
C VAL A 737 10.38 24.37 -39.30
N ALA A 738 10.09 25.66 -39.51
CA ALA A 738 11.02 26.60 -40.13
C ALA A 738 10.54 28.04 -39.93
N VAL A 739 11.46 28.97 -39.65
CA VAL A 739 11.18 30.41 -39.70
C VAL A 739 10.66 30.75 -41.10
N GLY A 740 9.44 31.31 -41.20
CA GLY A 740 8.81 31.64 -42.48
C GLY A 740 8.09 30.49 -43.19
N SER A 741 8.22 29.24 -42.74
CA SER A 741 7.50 28.10 -43.32
C SER A 741 6.43 27.57 -42.35
N ARG A 742 5.17 28.03 -42.48
CA ARG A 742 4.02 27.33 -41.85
C ARG A 742 3.81 25.95 -42.51
N VAL A 743 4.68 24.96 -42.34
CA VAL A 743 4.40 23.60 -42.86
C VAL A 743 3.22 23.04 -42.07
N LYS A 744 2.03 23.22 -42.62
CA LYS A 744 0.77 22.70 -42.12
C LYS A 744 0.27 21.74 -43.20
N PRO A 745 0.49 20.43 -43.06
CA PRO A 745 0.18 19.44 -44.11
C PRO A 745 -1.30 19.43 -44.51
N TRP A 746 -2.18 19.99 -43.67
CA TRP A 746 -3.60 20.06 -43.93
C TRP A 746 -4.19 21.47 -43.99
N HIS A 747 -3.38 22.54 -43.89
CA HIS A 747 -3.82 23.93 -44.15
C HIS A 747 -2.65 24.91 -44.16
N LYS A 748 -2.05 25.23 -45.32
CA LYS A 748 -1.13 26.39 -45.37
C LYS A 748 -1.72 27.56 -46.14
N VAL A 749 -2.23 28.49 -45.35
CA VAL A 749 -2.43 29.91 -45.67
C VAL A 749 -1.11 30.54 -46.14
N ASN A 750 -1.11 31.19 -47.31
CA ASN A 750 -0.22 32.32 -47.61
C ASN A 750 -0.54 33.48 -46.66
#